data_AF-A0A2T3MB48-F1
#
_entry.id   AF-A0A2T3MB48-F1
#
_cell.length_a   1.000
_cell.length_b   1.000
_cell.length_c   1.000
_cell.angle_alpha   90.00
_cell.angle_beta   90.00
_cell.angle_gamma   90.00
#
_symmetry.space_group_name_H-M   'P 1'
#
loop_
_entity.id
_entity.type
_entity.pdbx_description
1 polymer ?
#
loop_
_entity_poly.entity_id
_entity_poly.type
_entity_poly.pdbx_seq_one_letter_code
_entity_poly.pdbx_strand_id
1 'polypeptide(L)'
;MSAFWSSWVIILTLIFLAFMIAVVVVYWKKNHSANANRTVESFDGIDENDAAVPSLLLLSYLAAFIIAAVFLVLYPGMGNWQGLMKWQSTSEAESTAPTSLQAQIAQLGEDNLSYEDLSKSPEIVNAGLALFQTHCAACHLNQSQGQLHFPNLSDTVWLYGGSDEAIHHSIVHGRNGVMAGWKDILTEEEIEHVSSYVASLEKNRIIAEPAINLELGKTVFDANCTACHGSDAKGNQALGAPNLTDNIWLHDGSIEGINATVTYGLNNVMPAFENQLTDDEIQALGAYIRHQGNEQQNKLAELDKDMVSKGQYLAYAGDCIACHTGEGGEPFGGGLGFLTPFGTLYSTNISAHPTYGIGDYTYEEFYDALHKGKGKHGYLYPAMPYSSYQYVTDEDTQALWAYMQSLNFVNTRNQENKMMFPSNIRLGLLGWNIAFLNTVPLEYPGDMTEQWKRGKYLTMGLGHCSECHTPRNVAQALIEKELFQGNLIDGWKAPDITATELYQDRWDVKTLTDFLKTGHSDKGTAFGGMAEVVQNSTRFLTEKDVAAIAEYLITGDKYNELDSSVPQLNPPGFGDLVPANVDIQTVELKPLSSDDPENEAKLYGLYVQTCGACHGKDGKGRKGIAPTLLNNGIIMHSDPYDTIAVTIRGLSPNFMEQDTNFMPMSSFNSVISDANLAKLISFVRAKLGDRTVPVTPQEVSDVRKALVEGGYAGNIHSMTPPEANEPNSLTE
;
A
#
# COMPACT_ATOMS: atom_id res chain seq x y z
N MET A 1 50.40 -42.85 7.73
CA MET A 1 50.73 -43.53 6.45
C MET A 1 51.61 -44.76 6.74
N SER A 2 51.54 -45.84 5.96
CA SER A 2 52.46 -46.99 6.17
C SER A 2 53.92 -46.57 5.99
N ALA A 3 54.87 -47.28 6.61
CA ALA A 3 56.30 -46.98 6.49
C ALA A 3 56.77 -46.98 5.02
N PHE A 4 56.29 -47.93 4.22
CA PHE A 4 56.58 -48.01 2.78
C PHE A 4 56.18 -46.73 2.03
N TRP A 5 54.91 -46.33 2.15
CA TRP A 5 54.39 -45.14 1.47
C TRP A 5 55.04 -43.84 1.99
N SER A 6 55.35 -43.77 3.28
CA SER A 6 56.06 -42.62 3.85
C SER A 6 57.46 -42.48 3.26
N SER A 7 58.24 -43.58 3.23
CA SER A 7 59.58 -43.57 2.65
C SER A 7 59.55 -43.28 1.15
N TRP A 8 58.57 -43.82 0.42
CA TRP A 8 58.35 -43.55 -1.00
C TRP A 8 58.19 -42.04 -1.28
N VAL A 9 57.29 -41.37 -0.55
CA VAL A 9 57.05 -39.93 -0.70
C VAL A 9 58.31 -39.13 -0.37
N ILE A 10 58.95 -39.40 0.77
CA ILE A 10 60.17 -38.69 1.20
C ILE A 10 61.26 -38.80 0.14
N ILE A 11 61.52 -40.00 -0.36
CA ILE A 11 62.59 -40.25 -1.32
C ILE A 11 62.32 -39.53 -2.64
N LEU A 12 61.11 -39.64 -3.20
CA LEU A 12 60.78 -38.99 -4.47
C LEU A 12 60.82 -37.46 -4.36
N THR A 13 60.32 -36.89 -3.26
CA THR A 13 60.35 -35.45 -3.03
C THR A 13 61.78 -34.92 -2.92
N LEU A 14 62.67 -35.62 -2.19
CA LEU A 14 64.08 -35.23 -2.08
C LEU A 14 64.83 -35.37 -3.41
N ILE A 15 64.57 -36.44 -4.16
CA ILE A 15 65.14 -36.64 -5.51
C ILE A 15 64.70 -35.50 -6.43
N PHE A 16 63.41 -35.16 -6.42
CA PHE A 16 62.88 -34.07 -7.24
C PHE A 16 63.52 -32.72 -6.88
N LEU A 17 63.58 -32.36 -5.59
CA LEU A 17 64.20 -31.10 -5.16
C LEU A 17 65.68 -31.03 -5.52
N ALA A 18 66.43 -32.11 -5.31
CA ALA A 18 67.84 -32.19 -5.69
C ALA A 18 68.02 -32.07 -7.22
N PHE A 19 67.15 -32.73 -7.99
CA PHE A 19 67.16 -32.64 -9.46
C PHE A 19 66.87 -31.23 -9.93
N MET A 20 65.85 -30.56 -9.39
CA MET A 20 65.49 -29.19 -9.78
C MET A 20 66.58 -28.18 -9.44
N ILE A 21 67.21 -28.29 -8.25
CA ILE A 21 68.37 -27.48 -7.89
C ILE A 21 69.52 -27.73 -8.89
N ALA A 22 69.77 -28.99 -9.25
CA ALA A 22 70.81 -29.33 -10.22
C ALA A 22 70.52 -28.74 -11.61
N VAL A 23 69.26 -28.79 -12.08
CA VAL A 23 68.83 -28.15 -13.33
C VAL A 23 69.12 -26.65 -13.30
N VAL A 24 68.68 -25.94 -12.25
CA VAL A 24 68.92 -24.48 -12.12
C VAL A 24 70.42 -24.16 -12.12
N VAL A 25 71.23 -24.92 -11.38
CA VAL A 25 72.70 -24.73 -11.34
C VAL A 25 73.37 -25.01 -12.69
N VAL A 26 72.94 -26.05 -13.41
CA VAL A 26 73.46 -26.38 -14.74
C VAL A 26 73.11 -25.29 -15.75
N TYR A 27 71.87 -24.83 -15.76
CA TYR A 27 71.44 -23.73 -16.65
C TYR A 27 72.14 -22.42 -16.29
N TRP A 28 72.31 -22.10 -15.01
CA TRP A 28 73.07 -20.92 -14.58
C TRP A 28 74.54 -20.96 -15.04
N LYS A 29 75.20 -22.13 -14.98
CA LYS A 29 76.55 -22.31 -15.52
C LYS A 29 76.61 -22.12 -17.04
N LYS A 30 75.67 -22.70 -17.78
CA LYS A 30 75.59 -22.56 -19.25
C LYS A 30 75.17 -21.15 -19.71
N ASN A 31 74.53 -20.37 -18.85
CA ASN A 31 74.04 -19.03 -19.18
C ASN A 31 75.16 -18.05 -19.59
N HIS A 32 76.37 -18.23 -19.07
CA HIS A 32 77.52 -17.36 -19.37
C HIS A 32 78.09 -17.58 -20.77
N SER A 33 77.72 -18.69 -21.43
CA SER A 33 78.13 -19.02 -22.80
C SER A 33 77.03 -18.75 -23.85
N ALA A 34 75.88 -18.24 -23.43
CA ALA A 34 74.75 -17.94 -24.31
C ALA A 34 74.99 -16.65 -25.11
N ASN A 35 74.59 -16.63 -26.38
CA ASN A 35 74.72 -15.49 -27.27
C ASN A 35 73.38 -15.17 -27.94
N ALA A 36 72.72 -14.09 -27.47
CA ALA A 36 71.43 -13.65 -27.98
C ALA A 36 71.39 -13.31 -29.48
N ASN A 37 72.55 -13.09 -30.10
CA ASN A 37 72.66 -12.82 -31.54
C ASN A 37 72.90 -14.09 -32.37
N ARG A 38 72.88 -15.27 -31.75
CA ARG A 38 73.05 -16.57 -32.41
C ARG A 38 71.71 -17.29 -32.44
N THR A 39 71.19 -17.51 -33.65
CA THR A 39 70.05 -18.40 -33.87
C THR A 39 70.50 -19.86 -33.76
N VAL A 40 69.80 -20.63 -32.94
CA VAL A 40 70.05 -22.06 -32.72
C VAL A 40 69.37 -22.88 -33.80
N GLU A 41 68.11 -22.56 -34.10
CA GLU A 41 67.29 -23.23 -35.08
C GLU A 41 66.18 -22.27 -35.56
N SER A 42 65.72 -22.45 -36.79
CA SER A 42 64.64 -21.66 -37.39
C SER A 42 63.51 -22.58 -37.81
N PHE A 43 62.29 -22.30 -37.37
CA PHE A 43 61.11 -23.09 -37.70
C PHE A 43 59.94 -22.18 -38.04
N ASP A 44 59.30 -22.42 -39.18
CA ASP A 44 58.12 -21.66 -39.66
C ASP A 44 58.29 -20.12 -39.63
N GLY A 45 59.48 -19.65 -40.03
CA GLY A 45 59.79 -18.21 -40.05
C GLY A 45 60.08 -17.59 -38.68
N ILE A 46 60.19 -18.40 -37.62
CA ILE A 46 60.57 -17.97 -36.27
C ILE A 46 61.99 -18.48 -35.96
N ASP A 47 62.87 -17.56 -35.58
CA ASP A 47 64.25 -17.85 -35.18
C ASP A 47 64.32 -18.00 -33.65
N GLU A 48 64.73 -19.18 -33.16
CA GLU A 48 65.03 -19.38 -31.74
C GLU A 48 66.47 -18.99 -31.44
N ASN A 49 66.65 -17.91 -30.67
CA ASN A 49 67.98 -17.41 -30.32
C ASN A 49 68.52 -18.07 -29.05
N ASP A 50 69.85 -18.25 -29.00
CA ASP A 50 70.63 -18.74 -27.85
C ASP A 50 70.74 -17.65 -26.76
N ALA A 51 69.61 -17.06 -26.38
CA ALA A 51 69.56 -15.96 -25.43
C ALA A 51 69.76 -16.49 -23.99
N ALA A 52 70.53 -15.74 -23.20
CA ALA A 52 70.70 -16.02 -21.78
C ALA A 52 69.34 -15.91 -21.06
N VAL A 53 69.02 -16.91 -20.24
CA VAL A 53 67.87 -16.87 -19.34
C VAL A 53 68.09 -15.72 -18.34
N PRO A 54 67.07 -14.87 -18.07
CA PRO A 54 67.20 -13.78 -17.11
C PRO A 54 67.69 -14.29 -15.75
N SER A 55 68.76 -13.70 -15.21
CA SER A 55 69.34 -14.12 -13.93
C SER A 55 68.34 -14.02 -12.78
N LEU A 56 67.46 -13.02 -12.81
CA LEU A 56 66.36 -12.85 -11.86
C LEU A 56 65.42 -14.06 -11.84
N LEU A 57 65.12 -14.65 -13.01
CA LEU A 57 64.26 -15.83 -13.12
C LEU A 57 64.94 -17.07 -12.53
N LEU A 58 66.23 -17.29 -12.82
CA LEU A 58 66.97 -18.41 -12.24
C LEU A 58 67.11 -18.28 -10.71
N LEU A 59 67.35 -17.06 -10.22
CA LEU A 59 67.42 -16.77 -8.78
C LEU A 59 66.06 -16.96 -8.10
N SER A 60 64.95 -16.57 -8.73
CA SER A 60 63.62 -16.75 -8.15
C SER A 60 63.24 -18.24 -8.08
N TYR A 61 63.56 -19.04 -9.09
CA TYR A 61 63.38 -20.50 -9.04
C TYR A 61 64.22 -21.14 -7.93
N LEU A 62 65.50 -20.76 -7.80
CA LEU A 62 66.35 -21.27 -6.72
C LEU A 62 65.78 -20.91 -5.34
N ALA A 63 65.35 -19.67 -5.14
CA ALA A 63 64.72 -19.22 -3.91
C ALA A 63 63.44 -20.00 -3.62
N ALA A 64 62.59 -20.24 -4.62
CA ALA A 64 61.36 -21.03 -4.47
C ALA A 64 61.64 -22.47 -4.01
N PHE A 65 62.65 -23.14 -4.59
CA PHE A 65 63.02 -24.50 -4.16
C PHE A 65 63.61 -24.53 -2.75
N ILE A 66 64.38 -23.52 -2.36
CA ILE A 66 64.89 -23.38 -0.99
C ILE A 66 63.73 -23.15 -0.02
N ILE A 67 62.80 -22.25 -0.33
CA ILE A 67 61.61 -21.99 0.49
C ILE A 67 60.77 -23.26 0.63
N ALA A 68 60.55 -24.00 -0.46
CA ALA A 68 59.82 -25.27 -0.43
C ALA A 68 60.53 -26.32 0.45
N ALA A 69 61.87 -26.43 0.36
CA ALA A 69 62.64 -27.33 1.21
C ALA A 69 62.53 -26.93 2.70
N VAL A 70 62.66 -25.63 3.01
CA VAL A 70 62.47 -25.10 4.36
C VAL A 70 61.04 -25.37 4.86
N PHE A 71 60.03 -25.14 4.02
CA PHE A 71 58.64 -25.40 4.35
C PHE A 71 58.41 -26.88 4.70
N LEU A 72 58.94 -27.81 3.89
CA LEU A 72 58.82 -29.26 4.15
C LEU A 72 59.59 -29.74 5.39
N VAL A 73 60.62 -28.99 5.82
CA VAL A 73 61.29 -29.22 7.10
C VAL A 73 60.45 -28.71 8.27
N LEU A 74 59.83 -27.54 8.13
CA LEU A 74 59.05 -26.90 9.18
C LEU A 74 57.66 -27.52 9.36
N TYR A 75 56.99 -27.90 8.28
CA TYR A 75 55.60 -28.34 8.25
C TYR A 75 55.46 -29.78 7.74
N PRO A 76 54.36 -30.47 8.05
CA PRO A 76 54.07 -31.79 7.49
C PRO A 76 53.90 -31.71 5.96
N GLY A 77 54.44 -32.71 5.26
CA GLY A 77 54.39 -32.77 3.80
C GLY A 77 55.26 -33.87 3.18
N MET A 78 56.25 -34.40 3.93
CA MET A 78 57.08 -35.53 3.51
C MET A 78 56.70 -36.82 4.24
N GLY A 79 55.75 -37.58 3.70
CA GLY A 79 55.33 -38.85 4.29
C GLY A 79 54.77 -38.68 5.71
N ASN A 80 55.32 -39.40 6.69
CA ASN A 80 54.95 -39.31 8.11
C ASN A 80 55.73 -38.22 8.89
N TRP A 81 56.62 -37.46 8.25
CA TRP A 81 57.34 -36.36 8.91
C TRP A 81 56.35 -35.26 9.35
N GLN A 82 56.35 -34.94 10.64
CA GLN A 82 55.41 -34.00 11.25
C GLN A 82 55.86 -32.53 11.15
N GLY A 83 57.03 -32.25 10.59
CA GLY A 83 57.63 -30.92 10.64
C GLY A 83 58.23 -30.58 12.00
N LEU A 84 59.13 -29.61 12.04
CA LEU A 84 59.67 -29.05 13.28
C LEU A 84 58.63 -28.23 14.07
N MET A 85 57.66 -27.64 13.38
CA MET A 85 56.59 -26.85 14.00
C MET A 85 55.49 -27.71 14.63
N LYS A 86 55.49 -29.03 14.39
CA LYS A 86 54.46 -29.99 14.85
C LYS A 86 53.01 -29.56 14.53
N TRP A 87 52.84 -28.79 13.46
CA TRP A 87 51.55 -28.25 13.04
C TRP A 87 50.66 -29.35 12.45
N GLN A 88 49.35 -29.31 12.73
CA GLN A 88 48.34 -30.19 12.13
C GLN A 88 47.12 -29.36 11.73
N SER A 89 46.55 -29.60 10.54
CA SER A 89 45.38 -28.87 10.05
C SER A 89 44.15 -28.99 10.96
N THR A 90 44.02 -30.10 11.70
CA THR A 90 42.94 -30.32 12.68
C THR A 90 43.12 -29.50 13.96
N SER A 91 44.37 -29.24 14.37
CA SER A 91 44.66 -28.45 15.58
C SER A 91 44.28 -26.98 15.42
N GLU A 92 44.30 -26.46 14.19
CA GLU A 92 43.92 -25.07 13.88
C GLU A 92 42.39 -24.90 13.88
N ALA A 93 41.64 -25.94 13.53
CA ALA A 93 40.18 -25.98 13.68
C ALA A 93 39.74 -26.08 15.16
N GLU A 94 40.54 -26.69 16.02
CA GLU A 94 40.27 -26.76 17.47
C GLU A 94 40.79 -25.53 18.23
N SER A 95 41.87 -24.88 17.77
CA SER A 95 42.49 -23.74 18.47
C SER A 95 41.92 -22.37 18.11
N THR A 96 41.00 -22.29 17.14
CA THR A 96 40.41 -21.03 16.64
C THR A 96 39.02 -20.76 17.20
N ALA A 97 38.64 -21.33 18.34
CA ALA A 97 37.50 -20.79 19.08
C ALA A 97 37.95 -19.45 19.74
N PRO A 98 37.58 -18.25 19.23
CA PRO A 98 37.54 -17.07 20.10
C PRO A 98 36.67 -17.48 21.30
N THR A 99 37.06 -17.14 22.53
CA THR A 99 36.34 -17.42 23.80
C THR A 99 34.98 -18.04 23.54
N SER A 100 34.89 -19.38 23.65
CA SER A 100 33.69 -20.12 23.24
C SER A 100 32.45 -19.43 23.79
N LEU A 101 31.34 -19.44 23.05
CA LEU A 101 30.08 -18.85 23.52
C LEU A 101 29.76 -19.29 24.96
N GLN A 102 30.07 -20.55 25.29
CA GLN A 102 30.11 -21.10 26.65
C GLN A 102 30.91 -20.25 27.66
N ALA A 103 32.13 -19.85 27.33
CA ALA A 103 32.97 -19.02 28.17
C ALA A 103 32.43 -17.59 28.31
N GLN A 104 31.75 -17.06 27.29
CA GLN A 104 31.11 -15.73 27.35
C GLN A 104 29.87 -15.77 28.25
N ILE A 105 29.02 -16.79 28.10
CA ILE A 105 27.86 -17.02 28.98
C ILE A 105 28.33 -17.29 30.42
N ALA A 106 29.33 -18.13 30.62
CA ALA A 106 29.86 -18.45 31.94
C ALA A 106 30.48 -17.24 32.67
N GLN A 107 30.95 -16.22 31.95
CA GLN A 107 31.46 -14.98 32.56
C GLN A 107 30.38 -14.13 33.22
N LEU A 108 29.12 -14.32 32.87
CA LEU A 108 27.99 -13.61 33.48
C LEU A 108 27.63 -14.13 34.89
N GLY A 109 28.21 -15.25 35.33
CA GLY A 109 28.30 -15.63 36.74
C GLY A 109 27.05 -16.26 37.37
N GLU A 110 26.02 -16.59 36.59
CA GLU A 110 24.79 -17.24 37.08
C GLU A 110 24.38 -18.46 36.23
N ASP A 111 23.83 -19.49 36.88
CA ASP A 111 23.19 -20.63 36.23
C ASP A 111 21.76 -20.23 35.80
N ASN A 112 21.31 -20.66 34.61
CA ASN A 112 19.98 -20.35 34.05
C ASN A 112 19.67 -18.85 33.85
N LEU A 113 20.56 -18.12 33.19
CA LEU A 113 20.26 -16.75 32.74
C LEU A 113 19.06 -16.73 31.79
N SER A 114 18.17 -15.75 32.00
CA SER A 114 17.03 -15.49 31.11
C SER A 114 17.50 -14.92 29.76
N TYR A 115 16.70 -15.05 28.71
CA TYR A 115 17.00 -14.36 27.45
C TYR A 115 17.04 -12.85 27.63
N GLU A 116 16.23 -12.31 28.55
CA GLU A 116 16.28 -10.90 28.92
C GLU A 116 17.66 -10.50 29.49
N ASP A 117 18.25 -11.29 30.37
CA ASP A 117 19.56 -10.98 30.93
C ASP A 117 20.69 -11.14 29.92
N LEU A 118 20.62 -12.18 29.09
CA LEU A 118 21.57 -12.41 28.01
C LEU A 118 21.50 -11.33 26.90
N SER A 119 20.32 -10.78 26.62
CA SER A 119 20.08 -9.72 25.62
C SER A 119 20.82 -8.41 25.89
N LYS A 120 21.33 -8.25 27.12
CA LYS A 120 22.08 -7.07 27.58
C LYS A 120 23.57 -7.16 27.24
N SER A 121 24.09 -8.34 26.87
CA SER A 121 25.49 -8.51 26.45
C SER A 121 25.62 -8.32 24.93
N PRO A 122 26.35 -7.28 24.47
CA PRO A 122 26.61 -7.08 23.04
C PRO A 122 27.32 -8.26 22.39
N GLU A 123 28.21 -8.95 23.11
CA GLU A 123 28.95 -10.12 22.60
C GLU A 123 28.00 -11.28 22.29
N ILE A 124 27.08 -11.58 23.22
CA ILE A 124 26.08 -12.66 23.06
C ILE A 124 25.07 -12.30 21.99
N VAL A 125 24.59 -11.05 21.96
CA VAL A 125 23.66 -10.57 20.91
C VAL A 125 24.31 -10.63 19.53
N ASN A 126 25.59 -10.27 19.39
CA ASN A 126 26.29 -10.36 18.11
C ASN A 126 26.51 -11.81 17.65
N ALA A 127 26.80 -12.73 18.59
CA ALA A 127 26.85 -14.16 18.28
C ALA A 127 25.48 -14.68 17.84
N GLY A 128 24.41 -14.29 18.56
CA GLY A 128 23.03 -14.60 18.21
C GLY A 128 22.63 -14.05 16.84
N LEU A 129 23.01 -12.81 16.50
CA LEU A 129 22.77 -12.22 15.17
C LEU A 129 23.44 -13.05 14.06
N ALA A 130 24.70 -13.46 14.26
CA ALA A 130 25.40 -14.27 13.26
C ALA A 130 24.69 -15.61 13.02
N LEU A 131 24.28 -16.30 14.10
CA LEU A 131 23.48 -17.53 14.04
C LEU A 131 22.11 -17.27 13.38
N PHE A 132 21.46 -16.16 13.70
CA PHE A 132 20.16 -15.83 13.16
C PHE A 132 20.23 -15.61 11.65
N GLN A 133 21.27 -14.91 11.17
CA GLN A 133 21.50 -14.70 9.75
C GLN A 133 21.75 -15.99 8.98
N THR A 134 22.41 -16.98 9.58
CA THR A 134 22.70 -18.26 8.91
C THR A 134 21.55 -19.26 8.98
N HIS A 135 20.74 -19.24 10.04
CA HIS A 135 19.72 -20.27 10.31
C HIS A 135 18.27 -19.80 10.21
N CYS A 136 17.99 -18.51 10.48
CA CYS A 136 16.62 -18.01 10.67
C CYS A 136 16.20 -16.95 9.63
N ALA A 137 17.15 -16.12 9.16
CA ALA A 137 16.87 -14.94 8.35
C ALA A 137 16.25 -15.24 6.98
N ALA A 138 16.44 -16.44 6.42
CA ALA A 138 15.78 -16.84 5.18
C ALA A 138 14.24 -16.82 5.30
N CYS A 139 13.72 -17.09 6.50
CA CYS A 139 12.30 -17.08 6.81
C CYS A 139 11.88 -15.78 7.53
N HIS A 140 12.67 -15.32 8.51
CA HIS A 140 12.28 -14.20 9.38
C HIS A 140 12.95 -12.86 9.05
N LEU A 141 13.63 -12.74 7.91
CA LEU A 141 14.48 -11.61 7.49
C LEU A 141 15.64 -11.31 8.43
N ASN A 142 16.62 -10.52 8.00
CA ASN A 142 17.91 -10.34 8.71
C ASN A 142 17.80 -9.70 10.11
N GLN A 143 16.69 -9.03 10.41
CA GLN A 143 16.45 -8.33 11.67
C GLN A 143 15.25 -8.88 12.42
N SER A 144 14.86 -10.13 12.16
CA SER A 144 13.70 -10.77 12.80
C SER A 144 12.34 -10.13 12.47
N GLN A 145 12.26 -9.37 11.38
CA GLN A 145 11.08 -8.58 11.00
C GLN A 145 9.93 -9.41 10.42
N GLY A 146 10.18 -10.67 10.10
CA GLY A 146 9.20 -11.53 9.43
C GLY A 146 8.99 -11.15 7.97
N GLN A 147 8.21 -11.95 7.27
CA GLN A 147 7.73 -11.68 5.91
C GLN A 147 6.41 -12.43 5.71
N LEU A 148 5.78 -12.35 4.54
CA LEU A 148 4.55 -13.09 4.28
C LEU A 148 4.71 -14.60 4.62
N HIS A 149 3.80 -15.13 5.43
CA HIS A 149 3.79 -16.48 6.01
C HIS A 149 4.79 -16.76 7.15
N PHE A 150 5.68 -15.82 7.50
CA PHE A 150 6.68 -16.01 8.55
C PHE A 150 6.60 -14.90 9.61
N PRO A 151 6.40 -15.24 10.90
CA PRO A 151 6.16 -14.24 11.94
C PRO A 151 7.27 -13.20 12.07
N ASN A 152 6.88 -11.96 12.38
CA ASN A 152 7.77 -10.96 12.91
C ASN A 152 8.13 -11.34 14.35
N LEU A 153 9.41 -11.62 14.61
CA LEU A 153 9.89 -12.00 15.95
C LEU A 153 10.45 -10.79 16.71
N SER A 154 10.46 -9.61 16.09
CA SER A 154 10.87 -8.33 16.72
C SER A 154 9.69 -7.56 17.31
N ASP A 155 8.44 -7.96 17.05
CA ASP A 155 7.27 -7.31 17.65
C ASP A 155 6.82 -7.98 18.96
N THR A 156 5.67 -7.55 19.47
CA THR A 156 5.11 -8.03 20.74
C THR A 156 4.00 -9.07 20.55
N VAL A 157 3.75 -9.49 19.30
CA VAL A 157 2.63 -10.38 18.94
C VAL A 157 3.14 -11.80 18.72
N TRP A 158 2.75 -12.67 19.63
CA TRP A 158 3.24 -14.04 19.67
C TRP A 158 2.11 -15.05 19.51
N LEU A 159 2.19 -15.86 18.45
CA LEU A 159 1.25 -16.95 18.20
C LEU A 159 1.31 -18.05 19.28
N TYR A 160 2.51 -18.35 19.79
CA TYR A 160 2.72 -19.43 20.76
C TYR A 160 3.20 -18.93 22.14
N GLY A 161 3.02 -17.64 22.41
CA GLY A 161 3.53 -16.96 23.61
C GLY A 161 4.95 -16.39 23.43
N GLY A 162 5.23 -15.27 24.10
CA GLY A 162 6.50 -14.51 24.00
C GLY A 162 7.35 -14.53 25.27
N SER A 163 7.10 -15.48 26.19
CA SER A 163 8.01 -15.71 27.32
C SER A 163 9.29 -16.39 26.85
N ASP A 164 10.35 -16.30 27.65
CA ASP A 164 11.62 -16.94 27.30
C ASP A 164 11.47 -18.44 27.11
N GLU A 165 10.64 -19.10 27.93
CA GLU A 165 10.34 -20.52 27.80
C GLU A 165 9.56 -20.84 26.51
N ALA A 166 8.64 -19.97 26.10
CA ALA A 166 7.85 -20.16 24.89
C ALA A 166 8.69 -19.95 23.62
N ILE A 167 9.57 -18.95 23.63
CA ILE A 167 10.55 -18.70 22.56
C ILE A 167 11.53 -19.87 22.51
N HIS A 168 12.09 -20.28 23.65
CA HIS A 168 13.01 -21.41 23.76
C HIS A 168 12.39 -22.69 23.21
N HIS A 169 11.17 -23.03 23.65
CA HIS A 169 10.45 -24.19 23.14
C HIS A 169 10.25 -24.11 21.62
N SER A 170 9.94 -22.93 21.08
CA SER A 170 9.75 -22.76 19.64
C SER A 170 11.05 -23.01 18.88
N ILE A 171 12.20 -22.55 19.38
CA ILE A 171 13.51 -22.79 18.75
C ILE A 171 13.91 -24.26 18.85
N VAL A 172 13.84 -24.84 20.06
CA VAL A 172 14.32 -26.20 20.34
C VAL A 172 13.47 -27.24 19.61
N HIS A 173 12.15 -27.22 19.85
CA HIS A 173 11.24 -28.29 19.41
C HIS A 173 10.43 -27.92 18.15
N GLY A 174 10.57 -26.70 17.64
CA GLY A 174 9.78 -26.22 16.52
C GLY A 174 8.32 -25.93 16.90
N ARG A 175 7.54 -25.51 15.91
CA ARG A 175 6.09 -25.31 16.00
C ARG A 175 5.41 -25.80 14.72
N ASN A 176 4.18 -26.28 14.85
CA ASN A 176 3.34 -26.64 13.72
C ASN A 176 1.93 -26.06 13.90
N GLY A 177 1.61 -25.03 13.12
CA GLY A 177 0.30 -24.39 13.12
C GLY A 177 -0.55 -24.89 11.97
N VAL A 178 -1.73 -25.42 12.28
CA VAL A 178 -2.64 -26.00 11.28
C VAL A 178 -3.98 -25.29 11.33
N MET A 179 -4.42 -24.78 10.18
CA MET A 179 -5.79 -24.34 9.94
C MET A 179 -6.40 -25.27 8.90
N ALA A 180 -7.52 -25.90 9.22
CA ALA A 180 -8.23 -26.74 8.25
C ALA A 180 -8.77 -25.89 7.09
N GLY A 181 -8.72 -26.44 5.87
CA GLY A 181 -9.43 -25.88 4.73
C GLY A 181 -10.90 -26.28 4.76
N TRP A 182 -11.80 -25.33 4.52
CA TRP A 182 -13.24 -25.49 4.71
C TRP A 182 -14.02 -25.71 3.41
N LYS A 183 -13.37 -25.70 2.25
CA LYS A 183 -14.02 -25.86 0.93
C LYS A 183 -14.86 -27.13 0.76
N ASP A 184 -14.58 -28.19 1.53
CA ASP A 184 -15.30 -29.46 1.46
C ASP A 184 -16.50 -29.51 2.44
N ILE A 185 -16.66 -28.48 3.28
CA ILE A 185 -17.68 -28.39 4.34
C ILE A 185 -18.61 -27.20 4.11
N LEU A 186 -18.05 -26.05 3.73
CA LEU A 186 -18.76 -24.80 3.48
C LEU A 186 -18.92 -24.56 1.98
N THR A 187 -20.01 -23.89 1.62
CA THR A 187 -20.22 -23.37 0.27
C THR A 187 -19.33 -22.16 -0.04
N GLU A 188 -19.14 -21.82 -1.31
CA GLU A 188 -18.37 -20.63 -1.72
C GLU A 188 -18.95 -19.35 -1.10
N GLU A 189 -20.28 -19.21 -1.09
CA GLU A 189 -20.98 -18.06 -0.50
C GLU A 189 -20.78 -17.97 1.03
N GLU A 190 -20.81 -19.10 1.76
CA GLU A 190 -20.51 -19.12 3.19
C GLU A 190 -19.06 -18.72 3.49
N ILE A 191 -18.12 -19.11 2.62
CA ILE A 191 -16.70 -18.74 2.72
C ILE A 191 -16.53 -17.24 2.47
N GLU A 192 -17.18 -16.67 1.46
CA GLU A 192 -17.17 -15.23 1.20
C GLU A 192 -17.70 -14.45 2.39
N HIS A 193 -18.88 -14.82 2.90
CA HIS A 193 -19.49 -14.15 4.06
C HIS A 193 -18.62 -14.23 5.31
N VAL A 194 -18.06 -15.40 5.66
CA VAL A 194 -17.20 -15.52 6.86
C VAL A 194 -15.89 -14.76 6.69
N SER A 195 -15.35 -14.68 5.47
CA SER A 195 -14.12 -13.93 5.19
C SER A 195 -14.33 -12.43 5.38
N SER A 196 -15.43 -11.90 4.84
CA SER A 196 -15.83 -10.51 5.04
C SER A 196 -16.16 -10.20 6.50
N TYR A 197 -16.80 -11.13 7.23
CA TYR A 197 -17.01 -10.99 8.66
C TYR A 197 -15.69 -10.95 9.44
N VAL A 198 -14.75 -11.86 9.16
CA VAL A 198 -13.43 -11.87 9.81
C VAL A 198 -12.68 -10.58 9.54
N ALA A 199 -12.68 -10.08 8.31
CA ALA A 199 -12.10 -8.78 7.98
C ALA A 199 -12.79 -7.63 8.73
N SER A 200 -14.12 -7.70 8.94
CA SER A 200 -14.89 -6.68 9.69
C SER A 200 -14.58 -6.63 11.19
N LEU A 201 -13.91 -7.65 11.75
CA LEU A 201 -13.50 -7.67 13.15
C LEU A 201 -12.37 -6.68 13.44
N GLU A 202 -11.58 -6.35 12.41
CA GLU A 202 -10.52 -5.36 12.51
C GLU A 202 -11.14 -3.95 12.66
N LYS A 203 -10.76 -3.25 13.73
CA LYS A 203 -11.32 -1.94 14.04
C LYS A 203 -11.01 -0.93 12.93
N ASN A 204 -12.04 -0.22 12.48
CA ASN A 204 -11.96 0.81 11.42
C ASN A 204 -11.59 0.26 10.03
N ARG A 205 -11.54 -1.07 9.84
CA ARG A 205 -11.43 -1.63 8.49
C ARG A 205 -12.77 -1.49 7.78
N ILE A 206 -12.71 -0.96 6.57
CA ILE A 206 -13.90 -0.74 5.75
C ILE A 206 -14.18 -2.00 4.97
N ILE A 207 -15.42 -2.48 5.09
CA ILE A 207 -15.91 -3.65 4.36
C ILE A 207 -17.07 -3.20 3.48
N ALA A 208 -16.92 -3.36 2.17
CA ALA A 208 -17.93 -3.01 1.19
C ALA A 208 -19.02 -4.10 1.07
N GLU A 209 -19.50 -4.62 2.21
CA GLU A 209 -20.48 -5.71 2.27
C GLU A 209 -21.78 -5.29 2.96
N PRO A 210 -22.95 -5.77 2.50
CA PRO A 210 -24.22 -5.61 3.20
C PRO A 210 -24.16 -6.16 4.62
N ALA A 211 -24.82 -5.47 5.55
CA ALA A 211 -24.87 -5.90 6.96
C ALA A 211 -25.41 -7.33 7.16
N ILE A 212 -26.33 -7.77 6.29
CA ILE A 212 -26.87 -9.14 6.34
C ILE A 212 -25.80 -10.19 6.00
N ASN A 213 -24.89 -9.91 5.06
CA ASN A 213 -23.79 -10.81 4.70
C ASN A 213 -22.82 -10.96 5.87
N LEU A 214 -22.55 -9.87 6.59
CA LEU A 214 -21.73 -9.91 7.81
C LEU A 214 -22.41 -10.71 8.94
N GLU A 215 -23.73 -10.65 9.08
CA GLU A 215 -24.48 -11.45 10.06
C GLU A 215 -24.49 -12.95 9.71
N LEU A 216 -24.62 -13.28 8.42
CA LEU A 216 -24.47 -14.65 7.91
C LEU A 216 -23.05 -15.17 8.15
N GLY A 217 -22.03 -14.36 7.82
CA GLY A 217 -20.63 -14.66 8.07
C GLY A 217 -20.32 -14.91 9.55
N LYS A 218 -20.91 -14.08 10.43
CA LYS A 218 -20.83 -14.29 11.88
C LYS A 218 -21.40 -15.66 12.29
N THR A 219 -22.53 -16.05 11.72
CA THR A 219 -23.17 -17.34 12.02
C THR A 219 -22.25 -18.51 11.64
N VAL A 220 -21.60 -18.42 10.48
CA VAL A 220 -20.60 -19.41 10.04
C VAL A 220 -19.38 -19.43 10.98
N PHE A 221 -18.89 -18.25 11.37
CA PHE A 221 -17.76 -18.12 12.31
C PHE A 221 -18.07 -18.75 13.67
N ASP A 222 -19.23 -18.42 14.23
CA ASP A 222 -19.66 -18.92 15.55
C ASP A 222 -19.76 -20.45 15.57
N ALA A 223 -20.23 -21.04 14.46
CA ALA A 223 -20.41 -22.48 14.33
C ALA A 223 -19.10 -23.27 14.11
N ASN A 224 -18.11 -22.69 13.42
CA ASN A 224 -16.96 -23.44 12.91
C ASN A 224 -15.60 -22.95 13.42
N CYS A 225 -15.44 -21.65 13.67
CA CYS A 225 -14.13 -21.02 13.89
C CYS A 225 -13.80 -20.79 15.37
N THR A 226 -14.82 -20.61 16.21
CA THR A 226 -14.67 -20.25 17.64
C THR A 226 -13.95 -21.29 18.48
N ALA A 227 -13.97 -22.56 18.08
CA ALA A 227 -13.26 -23.64 18.77
C ALA A 227 -11.74 -23.43 18.80
N CYS A 228 -11.19 -22.79 17.76
CA CYS A 228 -9.76 -22.50 17.64
C CYS A 228 -9.45 -21.03 17.94
N HIS A 229 -10.25 -20.10 17.41
CA HIS A 229 -9.98 -18.66 17.52
C HIS A 229 -10.67 -17.96 18.69
N GLY A 230 -11.47 -18.70 19.48
CA GLY A 230 -12.26 -18.13 20.57
C GLY A 230 -13.55 -17.45 20.09
N SER A 231 -14.52 -17.30 21.00
CA SER A 231 -15.79 -16.62 20.70
C SER A 231 -15.64 -15.11 20.52
N ASP A 232 -14.57 -14.53 21.05
CA ASP A 232 -14.17 -13.13 20.86
C ASP A 232 -13.15 -12.96 19.73
N ALA A 233 -12.84 -14.04 19.00
CA ALA A 233 -11.89 -14.08 17.89
C ALA A 233 -10.46 -13.64 18.24
N LYS A 234 -10.07 -13.65 19.52
CA LYS A 234 -8.73 -13.24 19.98
C LYS A 234 -7.64 -14.30 19.83
N GLY A 235 -7.97 -15.45 19.28
CA GLY A 235 -7.02 -16.53 19.05
C GLY A 235 -6.81 -17.42 20.28
N ASN A 236 -5.91 -18.39 20.12
CA ASN A 236 -5.56 -19.35 21.15
C ASN A 236 -4.08 -19.74 21.03
N GLN A 237 -3.26 -19.23 21.94
CA GLN A 237 -1.81 -19.45 21.91
C GLN A 237 -1.39 -20.91 22.10
N ALA A 238 -2.21 -21.73 22.75
CA ALA A 238 -1.92 -23.16 22.89
C ALA A 238 -1.98 -23.89 21.54
N LEU A 239 -2.75 -23.35 20.59
CA LEU A 239 -2.91 -23.89 19.24
C LEU A 239 -2.12 -23.10 18.18
N GLY A 240 -1.54 -21.95 18.55
CA GLY A 240 -0.97 -21.02 17.57
C GLY A 240 -2.02 -20.29 16.74
N ALA A 241 -3.29 -20.30 17.16
CA ALA A 241 -4.37 -19.63 16.44
C ALA A 241 -4.25 -18.10 16.65
N PRO A 242 -4.11 -17.30 15.57
CA PRO A 242 -3.93 -15.85 15.68
C PRO A 242 -5.18 -15.14 16.21
N ASN A 243 -4.97 -13.94 16.74
CA ASN A 243 -6.01 -12.95 16.95
C ASN A 243 -6.50 -12.44 15.60
N LEU A 244 -7.81 -12.47 15.37
CA LEU A 244 -8.45 -12.03 14.13
C LEU A 244 -9.11 -10.64 14.27
N THR A 245 -8.96 -10.00 15.43
CA THR A 245 -9.55 -8.68 15.74
C THR A 245 -8.54 -7.53 15.68
N ASP A 246 -7.25 -7.84 15.55
CA ASP A 246 -6.21 -6.85 15.33
C ASP A 246 -5.89 -6.74 13.83
N ASN A 247 -4.94 -5.87 13.51
CA ASN A 247 -4.47 -5.60 12.16
C ASN A 247 -3.07 -6.20 11.91
N ILE A 248 -2.78 -7.35 12.52
CA ILE A 248 -1.47 -8.02 12.42
C ILE A 248 -1.67 -9.37 11.75
N TRP A 249 -1.39 -9.40 10.44
CA TRP A 249 -1.60 -10.59 9.62
C TRP A 249 -0.26 -11.27 9.30
N LEU A 250 -0.17 -12.56 9.67
CA LEU A 250 0.94 -13.42 9.27
C LEU A 250 0.83 -13.81 7.79
N HIS A 251 -0.39 -14.07 7.35
CA HIS A 251 -0.74 -14.39 5.98
C HIS A 251 -1.36 -13.18 5.32
N ASP A 252 -1.82 -13.32 4.08
CA ASP A 252 -2.48 -12.23 3.38
C ASP A 252 -3.76 -11.84 4.12
N GLY A 253 -3.74 -10.64 4.74
CA GLY A 253 -4.86 -10.11 5.50
C GLY A 253 -5.96 -9.51 4.64
N SER A 254 -5.80 -9.46 3.30
CA SER A 254 -6.85 -9.02 2.39
C SER A 254 -8.09 -9.93 2.48
N ILE A 255 -9.26 -9.45 2.07
CA ILE A 255 -10.49 -10.26 2.06
C ILE A 255 -10.28 -11.50 1.17
N GLU A 256 -9.60 -11.34 0.03
CA GLU A 256 -9.20 -12.42 -0.86
C GLU A 256 -8.22 -13.40 -0.19
N GLY A 257 -7.25 -12.88 0.55
CA GLY A 257 -6.28 -13.66 1.32
C GLY A 257 -6.92 -14.46 2.45
N ILE A 258 -7.86 -13.86 3.17
CA ILE A 258 -8.68 -14.51 4.19
C ILE A 258 -9.54 -15.60 3.54
N ASN A 259 -10.19 -15.30 2.42
CA ASN A 259 -10.99 -16.27 1.67
C ASN A 259 -10.14 -17.47 1.23
N ALA A 260 -8.97 -17.23 0.64
CA ALA A 260 -8.05 -18.29 0.24
C ALA A 260 -7.61 -19.14 1.44
N THR A 261 -7.32 -18.49 2.58
CA THR A 261 -6.94 -19.14 3.82
C THR A 261 -8.07 -20.02 4.37
N VAL A 262 -9.31 -19.53 4.42
CA VAL A 262 -10.48 -20.29 4.85
C VAL A 262 -10.77 -21.45 3.89
N THR A 263 -10.65 -21.22 2.59
CA THR A 263 -10.91 -22.22 1.54
C THR A 263 -9.94 -23.39 1.62
N TYR A 264 -8.63 -23.10 1.65
CA TYR A 264 -7.58 -24.11 1.45
C TYR A 264 -6.89 -24.53 2.75
N GLY A 265 -7.01 -23.75 3.81
CA GLY A 265 -6.33 -23.99 5.08
C GLY A 265 -4.83 -23.65 5.02
N LEU A 266 -4.16 -23.89 6.13
CA LEU A 266 -2.74 -23.61 6.35
C LEU A 266 -2.05 -24.75 7.09
N ASN A 267 -0.77 -24.95 6.82
CA ASN A 267 0.08 -25.90 7.52
C ASN A 267 1.49 -25.31 7.67
N ASN A 268 1.65 -24.41 8.63
CA ASN A 268 2.88 -23.66 8.86
C ASN A 268 3.80 -24.43 9.79
N VAL A 269 5.06 -24.56 9.38
CA VAL A 269 6.08 -25.27 10.17
C VAL A 269 7.24 -24.34 10.48
N MET A 270 7.52 -24.18 11.77
CA MET A 270 8.80 -23.68 12.28
C MET A 270 9.62 -24.92 12.67
N PRO A 271 10.77 -25.19 12.02
CA PRO A 271 11.54 -26.41 12.24
C PRO A 271 12.28 -26.41 13.59
N ALA A 272 12.44 -27.59 14.19
CA ALA A 272 13.20 -27.80 15.41
C ALA A 272 14.72 -27.63 15.19
N PHE A 273 15.41 -26.96 16.11
CA PHE A 273 16.86 -26.75 16.06
C PHE A 273 17.66 -27.52 17.12
N GLU A 274 17.01 -28.31 17.98
CA GLU A 274 17.67 -29.11 19.04
C GLU A 274 18.75 -30.09 18.55
N ASN A 275 18.71 -30.49 17.27
CA ASN A 275 19.68 -31.40 16.65
C ASN A 275 20.70 -30.67 15.74
N GLN A 276 20.61 -29.35 15.64
CA GLN A 276 21.44 -28.52 14.76
C GLN A 276 22.31 -27.52 15.54
N LEU A 277 21.83 -27.07 16.70
CA LEU A 277 22.47 -26.06 17.53
C LEU A 277 22.68 -26.59 18.94
N THR A 278 23.75 -26.14 19.58
CA THR A 278 24.03 -26.38 20.99
C THR A 278 23.14 -25.52 21.89
N ASP A 279 23.00 -25.90 23.16
CA ASP A 279 22.20 -25.13 24.13
C ASP A 279 22.67 -23.67 24.22
N ASP A 280 23.98 -23.41 24.25
CA ASP A 280 24.54 -22.05 24.27
C ASP A 280 24.19 -21.25 23.00
N GLU A 281 24.20 -21.88 21.83
CA GLU A 281 23.81 -21.23 20.57
C GLU A 281 22.31 -20.88 20.56
N ILE A 282 21.47 -21.76 21.11
CA ILE A 282 20.04 -21.51 21.30
C ILE A 282 19.81 -20.38 22.31
N GLN A 283 20.63 -20.30 23.36
CA GLN A 283 20.61 -19.19 24.32
C GLN A 283 20.96 -17.86 23.66
N ALA A 284 22.00 -17.82 22.82
CA ALA A 284 22.37 -16.62 22.08
C ALA A 284 21.31 -16.20 21.05
N LEU A 285 20.67 -17.15 20.35
CA LEU A 285 19.55 -16.87 19.46
C LEU A 285 18.36 -16.27 20.20
N GLY A 286 17.97 -16.86 21.34
CA GLY A 286 16.89 -16.34 22.18
C GLY A 286 17.19 -14.94 22.70
N ALA A 287 18.43 -14.71 23.15
CA ALA A 287 18.92 -13.39 23.57
C ALA A 287 18.85 -12.35 22.44
N TYR A 288 19.23 -12.73 21.22
CA TYR A 288 19.14 -11.86 20.05
C TYR A 288 17.67 -11.51 19.69
N ILE A 289 16.77 -12.49 19.67
CA ILE A 289 15.33 -12.25 19.42
C ILE A 289 14.76 -11.31 20.49
N ARG A 290 15.07 -11.56 21.77
CA ARG A 290 14.67 -10.68 22.87
C ARG A 290 15.24 -9.26 22.72
N HIS A 291 16.51 -9.15 22.33
CA HIS A 291 17.15 -7.87 22.06
C HIS A 291 16.42 -7.09 20.95
N GLN A 292 16.09 -7.74 19.83
CA GLN A 292 15.32 -7.10 18.74
C GLN A 292 13.93 -6.65 19.21
N GLY A 293 13.25 -7.50 20.00
CA GLY A 293 11.96 -7.15 20.62
C GLY A 293 12.06 -5.91 21.52
N ASN A 294 13.11 -5.83 22.34
CA ASN A 294 13.35 -4.69 23.22
C ASN A 294 13.69 -3.42 22.44
N GLU A 295 14.52 -3.50 21.39
CA GLU A 295 14.84 -2.36 20.51
C GLU A 295 13.60 -1.80 19.82
N GLN A 296 12.74 -2.67 19.28
CA GLN A 296 11.49 -2.23 18.64
C GLN A 296 10.53 -1.61 19.66
N GLN A 297 10.39 -2.20 20.85
CA GLN A 297 9.58 -1.62 21.93
C GLN A 297 10.12 -0.26 22.40
N ASN A 298 11.44 -0.13 22.54
CA ASN A 298 12.09 1.13 22.89
C ASN A 298 11.82 2.19 21.81
N LYS A 299 11.99 1.84 20.53
CA LYS A 299 11.66 2.72 19.39
C LYS A 299 10.21 3.22 19.47
N LEU A 300 9.25 2.32 19.72
CA LEU A 300 7.84 2.69 19.86
C LEU A 300 7.54 3.49 21.13
N ALA A 301 8.26 3.23 22.22
CA ALA A 301 8.12 3.95 23.49
C ALA A 301 8.70 5.37 23.44
N GLU A 302 9.69 5.61 22.59
CA GLU A 302 10.28 6.93 22.32
C GLU A 302 9.36 7.82 21.48
N LEU A 303 8.39 7.25 20.75
CA LEU A 303 7.40 8.04 20.02
C LEU A 303 6.50 8.81 20.99
N ASP A 304 6.39 10.12 20.77
CA ASP A 304 5.44 10.96 21.49
C ASP A 304 4.01 10.52 21.16
N LYS A 305 3.29 10.01 22.17
CA LYS A 305 1.92 9.51 22.03
C LYS A 305 0.93 10.59 21.58
N ASP A 306 1.16 11.84 21.96
CA ASP A 306 0.32 12.95 21.52
C ASP A 306 0.57 13.25 20.04
N MET A 307 1.83 13.17 19.58
CA MET A 307 2.17 13.26 18.16
C MET A 307 1.64 12.08 17.35
N VAL A 308 1.69 10.86 17.87
CA VAL A 308 1.08 9.68 17.20
C VAL A 308 -0.43 9.86 17.07
N SER A 309 -1.12 10.28 18.14
CA SER A 309 -2.57 10.51 18.10
C SER A 309 -2.94 11.65 17.15
N LYS A 310 -2.16 12.74 17.15
CA LYS A 310 -2.33 13.86 16.22
C LYS A 310 -2.06 13.43 14.78
N GLY A 311 -1.01 12.64 14.55
CA GLY A 311 -0.65 12.08 13.26
C GLY A 311 -1.72 11.16 12.71
N GLN A 312 -2.32 10.32 13.54
CA GLN A 312 -3.45 9.49 13.15
C GLN A 312 -4.63 10.34 12.67
N TYR A 313 -4.98 11.38 13.44
CA TYR A 313 -6.04 12.31 13.05
C TYR A 313 -5.74 13.00 11.70
N LEU A 314 -4.50 13.43 11.50
CA LEU A 314 -4.06 14.07 10.27
C LEU A 314 -3.95 13.09 9.08
N ALA A 315 -3.65 11.83 9.32
CA ALA A 315 -3.62 10.80 8.28
C ALA A 315 -5.03 10.50 7.76
N TYR A 316 -6.03 10.49 8.66
CA TYR A 316 -7.44 10.47 8.25
C TYR A 316 -7.81 11.77 7.52
N ALA A 317 -7.44 12.95 8.04
CA ALA A 317 -7.68 14.22 7.35
C ALA A 317 -7.09 14.26 5.93
N GLY A 318 -5.89 13.66 5.79
CA GLY A 318 -5.12 13.51 4.56
C GLY A 318 -5.70 12.52 3.57
N ASP A 319 -6.68 11.72 4.00
CA ASP A 319 -7.22 10.56 3.27
C ASP A 319 -6.14 9.52 2.90
N CYS A 320 -5.09 9.39 3.73
CA CYS A 320 -3.96 8.54 3.43
C CYS A 320 -4.37 7.05 3.30
N ILE A 321 -5.31 6.61 4.14
CA ILE A 321 -5.79 5.23 4.16
C ILE A 321 -6.57 4.87 2.89
N ALA A 322 -7.36 5.79 2.31
CA ALA A 322 -8.12 5.52 1.09
C ALA A 322 -7.21 5.19 -0.08
N CYS A 323 -6.15 5.99 -0.27
CA CYS A 323 -5.23 5.80 -1.38
C CYS A 323 -4.23 4.66 -1.12
N HIS A 324 -3.76 4.49 0.12
CA HIS A 324 -2.73 3.52 0.47
C HIS A 324 -3.27 2.18 0.97
N THR A 325 -4.50 1.82 0.61
CA THR A 325 -5.09 0.51 0.88
C THR A 325 -5.68 -0.02 -0.41
N GLY A 326 -5.20 -1.16 -0.89
CA GLY A 326 -5.80 -1.84 -2.04
C GLY A 326 -7.23 -2.30 -1.75
N GLU A 327 -8.03 -2.52 -2.80
CA GLU A 327 -9.38 -3.09 -2.65
C GLU A 327 -9.30 -4.43 -1.89
N GLY A 328 -10.10 -4.57 -0.82
CA GLY A 328 -10.04 -5.73 0.07
C GLY A 328 -8.77 -5.85 0.92
N GLY A 329 -7.72 -5.05 0.65
CA GLY A 329 -6.38 -5.16 1.21
C GLY A 329 -6.24 -4.78 2.69
N GLU A 330 -5.04 -5.01 3.22
CA GLU A 330 -4.64 -4.57 4.56
C GLU A 330 -4.46 -3.04 4.61
N PRO A 331 -4.95 -2.35 5.66
CA PRO A 331 -4.78 -0.90 5.78
C PRO A 331 -3.33 -0.44 5.67
N PHE A 332 -3.08 0.60 4.87
CA PHE A 332 -1.75 1.14 4.58
C PHE A 332 -0.80 0.20 3.79
N GLY A 333 -1.30 -0.96 3.34
CA GLY A 333 -0.54 -1.96 2.56
C GLY A 333 -0.30 -1.61 1.10
N GLY A 334 -0.87 -0.52 0.58
CA GLY A 334 -0.79 -0.12 -0.82
C GLY A 334 -1.56 -1.04 -1.76
N GLY A 335 -1.29 -0.90 -3.06
CA GLY A 335 -1.85 -1.76 -4.10
C GLY A 335 -3.12 -1.25 -4.77
N LEU A 336 -3.63 -0.07 -4.41
CA LEU A 336 -4.76 0.55 -5.10
C LEU A 336 -4.33 1.04 -6.49
N GLY A 337 -5.05 0.60 -7.52
CA GLY A 337 -4.79 0.99 -8.91
C GLY A 337 -5.55 2.27 -9.32
N PHE A 338 -4.83 3.30 -9.75
CA PHE A 338 -5.38 4.52 -10.33
C PHE A 338 -5.27 4.46 -11.85
N LEU A 339 -6.40 4.49 -12.54
CA LEU A 339 -6.45 4.57 -14.00
C LEU A 339 -6.20 6.01 -14.44
N THR A 340 -5.09 6.23 -15.16
CA THR A 340 -4.77 7.54 -15.74
C THR A 340 -4.81 7.47 -17.27
N PRO A 341 -4.92 8.61 -17.97
CA PRO A 341 -4.78 8.65 -19.42
C PRO A 341 -3.42 8.12 -19.95
N PHE A 342 -2.43 7.94 -19.07
CA PHE A 342 -1.09 7.48 -19.41
C PHE A 342 -0.78 6.06 -18.94
N GLY A 343 -1.75 5.35 -18.37
CA GLY A 343 -1.58 4.01 -17.81
C GLY A 343 -2.01 3.92 -16.34
N THR A 344 -1.71 2.79 -15.71
CA THR A 344 -2.14 2.51 -14.33
C THR A 344 -1.02 2.79 -13.35
N LEU A 345 -1.30 3.64 -12.36
CA LEU A 345 -0.44 3.87 -11.19
C LEU A 345 -0.93 2.99 -10.03
N TYR A 346 -0.02 2.43 -9.23
CA TYR A 346 -0.40 1.72 -8.02
C TYR A 346 0.12 2.47 -6.79
N SER A 347 -0.70 2.57 -5.75
CA SER A 347 -0.25 3.11 -4.46
C SER A 347 0.76 2.18 -3.80
N THR A 348 1.67 2.78 -3.03
CA THR A 348 2.69 2.05 -2.29
C THR A 348 2.21 1.71 -0.88
N ASN A 349 2.73 0.64 -0.32
CA ASN A 349 2.68 0.35 1.11
C ASN A 349 3.41 1.47 1.87
N ILE A 350 2.74 2.06 2.86
CA ILE A 350 3.29 3.12 3.74
C ILE A 350 3.28 2.72 5.21
N SER A 351 3.15 1.42 5.48
CA SER A 351 3.33 0.88 6.82
C SER A 351 4.79 1.01 7.27
N ALA A 352 5.07 0.75 8.56
CA ALA A 352 6.43 0.75 9.09
C ALA A 352 7.29 -0.45 8.62
N HIS A 353 6.80 -1.26 7.68
CA HIS A 353 7.60 -2.34 7.10
C HIS A 353 8.86 -1.76 6.41
N PRO A 354 10.07 -2.25 6.71
CA PRO A 354 11.32 -1.63 6.22
C PRO A 354 11.64 -1.93 4.75
N THR A 355 11.22 -3.09 4.22
CA THR A 355 11.42 -3.43 2.80
C THR A 355 10.30 -2.99 1.87
N TYR A 356 9.04 -3.24 2.26
CA TYR A 356 7.88 -2.96 1.42
C TYR A 356 7.22 -1.61 1.72
N GLY A 357 7.24 -1.19 2.98
CA GLY A 357 6.70 0.08 3.45
C GLY A 357 7.73 1.21 3.50
N ILE A 358 7.54 2.15 4.43
CA ILE A 358 8.42 3.30 4.66
C ILE A 358 9.20 3.20 5.98
N GLY A 359 9.34 1.98 6.52
CA GLY A 359 10.04 1.75 7.80
C GLY A 359 11.53 2.12 7.79
N ASP A 360 12.16 2.13 6.61
CA ASP A 360 13.57 2.44 6.41
C ASP A 360 13.81 3.88 5.91
N TYR A 361 12.75 4.70 5.84
CA TYR A 361 12.85 6.12 5.47
C TYR A 361 13.43 6.92 6.63
N THR A 362 14.10 8.04 6.32
CA THR A 362 14.32 9.11 7.32
C THR A 362 13.15 10.09 7.34
N TYR A 363 13.06 10.91 8.38
CA TYR A 363 12.07 11.99 8.44
C TYR A 363 12.21 12.95 7.23
N GLU A 364 13.44 13.26 6.81
CA GLU A 364 13.70 14.13 5.67
C GLU A 364 13.25 13.51 4.35
N GLU A 365 13.39 12.20 4.18
CA GLU A 365 12.90 11.48 3.00
C GLU A 365 11.36 11.45 2.96
N PHE A 366 10.72 11.28 4.12
CA PHE A 366 9.27 11.39 4.25
C PHE A 366 8.78 12.81 3.97
N TYR A 367 9.46 13.82 4.51
CA TYR A 367 9.19 15.23 4.25
C TYR A 367 9.33 15.57 2.76
N ASP A 368 10.43 15.16 2.12
CA ASP A 368 10.68 15.36 0.68
C ASP A 368 9.59 14.68 -0.19
N ALA A 369 9.12 13.50 0.22
CA ALA A 369 8.02 12.81 -0.45
C ALA A 369 6.71 13.61 -0.38
N LEU A 370 6.35 14.08 0.82
CA LEU A 370 5.11 14.83 1.07
C LEU A 370 5.11 16.23 0.46
N HIS A 371 6.24 16.95 0.54
CA HIS A 371 6.30 18.37 0.19
C HIS A 371 6.88 18.64 -1.20
N LYS A 372 7.71 17.75 -1.73
CA LYS A 372 8.48 17.98 -2.95
C LYS A 372 8.23 16.92 -4.03
N GLY A 373 7.38 15.94 -3.75
CA GLY A 373 7.13 14.81 -4.66
C GLY A 373 8.40 14.03 -4.95
N LYS A 374 9.33 13.93 -3.98
CA LYS A 374 10.61 13.23 -4.13
C LYS A 374 10.67 12.06 -3.16
N GLY A 375 10.30 10.88 -3.62
CA GLY A 375 10.44 9.65 -2.86
C GLY A 375 11.88 9.11 -2.86
N LYS A 376 12.13 8.14 -1.99
CA LYS A 376 13.43 7.47 -1.84
C LYS A 376 13.94 6.81 -3.13
N HIS A 377 13.02 6.31 -3.96
CA HIS A 377 13.33 5.63 -5.23
C HIS A 377 13.08 6.49 -6.48
N GLY A 378 12.91 7.81 -6.31
CA GLY A 378 12.72 8.77 -7.41
C GLY A 378 11.51 9.67 -7.21
N TYR A 379 11.27 10.53 -8.20
CA TYR A 379 10.15 11.49 -8.16
C TYR A 379 8.80 10.78 -8.25
N LEU A 380 7.84 11.28 -7.48
CA LEU A 380 6.48 10.77 -7.39
C LEU A 380 5.62 11.33 -8.52
N TYR A 381 4.65 10.53 -8.97
CA TYR A 381 3.62 11.03 -9.86
C TYR A 381 2.68 11.95 -9.06
N PRO A 382 2.16 13.02 -9.66
CA PRO A 382 1.27 13.98 -8.98
C PRO A 382 -0.12 13.41 -8.64
N ALA A 383 -0.34 12.11 -8.87
CA ALA A 383 -1.45 11.38 -8.25
C ALA A 383 -1.28 11.28 -6.73
N MET A 384 -0.04 11.27 -6.24
CA MET A 384 0.24 11.61 -4.85
C MET A 384 0.12 13.15 -4.73
N PRO A 385 -0.78 13.69 -3.90
CA PRO A 385 -1.13 15.11 -3.92
C PRO A 385 -0.12 15.99 -3.17
N TYR A 386 1.19 15.85 -3.46
CA TYR A 386 2.25 16.65 -2.85
C TYR A 386 2.16 18.14 -3.20
N SER A 387 1.49 18.48 -4.32
CA SER A 387 1.13 19.87 -4.66
C SER A 387 0.17 20.50 -3.67
N SER A 388 -0.61 19.70 -2.93
CA SER A 388 -1.49 20.17 -1.86
C SER A 388 -0.82 19.98 -0.49
N TYR A 389 -0.19 18.83 -0.26
CA TYR A 389 0.48 18.53 1.01
C TYR A 389 1.69 19.41 1.33
N GLN A 390 2.30 20.09 0.35
CA GLN A 390 3.33 21.11 0.61
C GLN A 390 2.88 22.24 1.55
N TYR A 391 1.57 22.41 1.77
CA TYR A 391 1.04 23.40 2.72
C TYR A 391 0.94 22.90 4.16
N VAL A 392 1.13 21.60 4.38
CA VAL A 392 1.10 21.00 5.72
C VAL A 392 2.24 21.55 6.54
N THR A 393 2.00 21.87 7.81
CA THR A 393 3.05 22.45 8.65
C THR A 393 4.12 21.40 8.98
N ASP A 394 5.33 21.84 9.32
CA ASP A 394 6.40 20.94 9.77
C ASP A 394 5.97 20.13 11.01
N GLU A 395 5.25 20.75 11.95
CA GLU A 395 4.73 20.08 13.15
C GLU A 395 3.70 18.98 12.80
N ASP A 396 2.78 19.26 11.87
CA ASP A 396 1.80 18.28 11.41
C ASP A 396 2.48 17.17 10.59
N THR A 397 3.56 17.49 9.86
CA THR A 397 4.39 16.51 9.14
C THR A 397 5.14 15.58 10.10
N GLN A 398 5.66 16.12 11.21
CA GLN A 398 6.27 15.31 12.28
C GLN A 398 5.25 14.40 12.97
N ALA A 399 4.04 14.90 13.22
CA ALA A 399 2.97 14.09 13.78
C ALA A 399 2.59 12.94 12.84
N LEU A 400 2.40 13.22 11.53
CA LEU A 400 2.17 12.20 10.51
C LEU A 400 3.30 11.16 10.50
N TRP A 401 4.55 11.61 10.53
CA TRP A 401 5.72 10.71 10.60
C TRP A 401 5.68 9.80 11.83
N ALA A 402 5.40 10.35 13.02
CA ALA A 402 5.29 9.59 14.25
C ALA A 402 4.20 8.51 14.15
N TYR A 403 3.04 8.84 13.57
CA TYR A 403 1.98 7.87 13.34
C TYR A 403 2.40 6.78 12.35
N MET A 404 3.01 7.12 11.21
CA MET A 404 3.47 6.14 10.23
C MET A 404 4.51 5.18 10.82
N GLN A 405 5.42 5.69 11.66
CA GLN A 405 6.41 4.86 12.36
C GLN A 405 5.80 3.98 13.48
N SER A 406 4.59 4.29 13.93
CA SER A 406 3.84 3.48 14.90
C SER A 406 3.00 2.37 14.26
N LEU A 407 2.83 2.37 12.93
CA LEU A 407 2.03 1.38 12.23
C LEU A 407 2.66 -0.02 12.29
N ASN A 408 1.81 -1.04 12.22
CA ASN A 408 2.27 -2.43 12.09
C ASN A 408 2.87 -2.70 10.71
N PHE A 409 3.62 -3.79 10.61
CA PHE A 409 4.21 -4.21 9.35
C PHE A 409 3.13 -4.88 8.49
N VAL A 410 2.99 -4.40 7.25
CA VAL A 410 2.16 -5.02 6.24
C VAL A 410 3.09 -5.64 5.21
N ASN A 411 2.95 -6.95 4.98
CA ASN A 411 3.87 -7.73 4.15
C ASN A 411 3.55 -7.66 2.64
N THR A 412 2.61 -6.79 2.25
CA THR A 412 2.20 -6.58 0.86
C THR A 412 3.30 -5.89 0.07
N ARG A 413 3.79 -6.57 -0.96
CA ARG A 413 4.77 -6.03 -1.91
C ARG A 413 4.13 -4.97 -2.81
N ASN A 414 4.83 -3.86 -3.03
CA ASN A 414 4.44 -2.84 -3.98
C ASN A 414 4.33 -3.38 -5.41
N GLN A 415 3.22 -3.07 -6.07
CA GLN A 415 3.03 -3.35 -7.49
C GLN A 415 3.77 -2.31 -8.35
N GLU A 416 4.29 -2.73 -9.51
CA GLU A 416 4.95 -1.82 -10.44
C GLU A 416 3.93 -1.04 -11.26
N ASN A 417 4.17 0.26 -11.45
CA ASN A 417 3.31 1.11 -12.27
C ASN A 417 3.36 0.67 -13.75
N LYS A 418 2.19 0.53 -14.37
CA LYS A 418 2.03 0.20 -15.79
C LYS A 418 1.82 1.48 -16.61
N MET A 419 2.87 2.29 -16.74
CA MET A 419 2.83 3.59 -17.45
C MET A 419 3.35 3.51 -18.88
N MET A 420 2.73 4.23 -19.80
CA MET A 420 3.18 4.31 -21.20
C MET A 420 4.45 5.14 -21.35
N PHE A 421 5.27 4.86 -22.35
CA PHE A 421 6.39 5.75 -22.70
C PHE A 421 5.86 7.09 -23.26
N PRO A 422 6.41 8.26 -22.87
CA PRO A 422 7.55 8.46 -21.96
C PRO A 422 7.17 8.67 -20.48
N SER A 423 5.90 8.58 -20.11
CA SER A 423 5.42 8.81 -18.73
C SER A 423 6.01 7.84 -17.70
N ASN A 424 6.54 6.69 -18.12
CA ASN A 424 7.28 5.76 -17.27
C ASN A 424 8.67 6.25 -16.83
N ILE A 425 9.21 7.33 -17.42
CA ILE A 425 10.53 7.86 -17.07
C ILE A 425 10.40 8.78 -15.85
N ARG A 426 10.76 8.26 -14.67
CA ARG A 426 10.68 8.99 -13.39
C ARG A 426 11.44 10.33 -13.37
N LEU A 427 12.56 10.45 -14.09
CA LEU A 427 13.30 11.72 -14.18
C LEU A 427 12.49 12.83 -14.89
N GLY A 428 11.56 12.47 -15.78
CA GLY A 428 10.66 13.43 -16.42
C GLY A 428 9.77 14.17 -15.41
N LEU A 429 9.47 13.54 -14.27
CA LEU A 429 8.67 14.15 -13.20
C LEU A 429 9.41 15.28 -12.48
N LEU A 430 10.75 15.31 -12.50
CA LEU A 430 11.50 16.50 -12.08
C LEU A 430 11.20 17.69 -12.99
N GLY A 431 11.16 17.45 -14.31
CA GLY A 431 10.76 18.48 -15.28
C GLY A 431 9.33 18.96 -15.05
N TRP A 432 8.42 18.03 -14.71
CA TRP A 432 7.05 18.37 -14.32
C TRP A 432 7.02 19.24 -13.06
N ASN A 433 7.76 18.88 -12.00
CA ASN A 433 7.84 19.68 -10.78
C ASN A 433 8.36 21.10 -11.05
N ILE A 434 9.41 21.24 -11.85
CA ILE A 434 9.96 22.57 -12.22
C ILE A 434 8.92 23.43 -12.95
N ALA A 435 8.06 22.80 -13.76
CA ALA A 435 7.07 23.51 -14.56
C ALA A 435 5.77 23.84 -13.81
N PHE A 436 5.33 22.96 -12.89
CA PHE A 436 3.96 22.98 -12.35
C PHE A 436 3.86 22.95 -10.83
N LEU A 437 4.92 22.65 -10.07
CA LEU A 437 4.85 22.67 -8.61
C LEU A 437 4.89 24.11 -8.11
N ASN A 438 3.75 24.62 -7.64
CA ASN A 438 3.64 25.97 -7.11
C ASN A 438 4.08 26.01 -5.63
N THR A 439 5.27 26.54 -5.36
CA THR A 439 5.81 26.63 -3.99
C THR A 439 5.42 27.90 -3.23
N VAL A 440 4.41 28.65 -3.72
CA VAL A 440 3.94 29.87 -3.04
C VAL A 440 3.12 29.47 -1.81
N PRO A 441 3.46 29.94 -0.60
CA PRO A 441 2.71 29.62 0.62
C PRO A 441 1.25 30.09 0.56
N LEU A 442 0.38 29.43 1.34
CA LEU A 442 -1.00 29.89 1.50
C LEU A 442 -1.04 31.29 2.11
N GLU A 443 -1.82 32.17 1.47
CA GLU A 443 -2.09 33.50 1.98
C GLU A 443 -3.27 33.48 2.95
N TYR A 444 -3.10 34.12 4.11
CA TYR A 444 -4.15 34.31 5.12
C TYR A 444 -4.38 35.81 5.35
N PRO A 445 -5.51 36.37 4.90
CA PRO A 445 -5.85 37.76 5.18
C PRO A 445 -5.93 38.01 6.69
N GLY A 446 -5.44 39.17 7.14
CA GLY A 446 -5.28 39.47 8.56
C GLY A 446 -6.59 39.64 9.34
N ASP A 447 -7.68 39.90 8.63
CA ASP A 447 -9.04 40.08 9.14
C ASP A 447 -9.85 38.77 9.26
N MET A 448 -9.32 37.65 8.77
CA MET A 448 -10.00 36.34 8.83
C MET A 448 -9.90 35.69 10.21
N THR A 449 -10.95 34.95 10.58
CA THR A 449 -11.03 34.20 11.84
C THR A 449 -10.08 33.00 11.84
N GLU A 450 -9.70 32.51 13.02
CA GLU A 450 -8.88 31.28 13.13
C GLU A 450 -9.61 30.04 12.60
N GLN A 451 -10.95 30.01 12.69
CA GLN A 451 -11.75 28.93 12.12
C GLN A 451 -11.66 28.93 10.59
N TRP A 452 -11.80 30.11 9.97
CA TRP A 452 -11.64 30.25 8.52
C TRP A 452 -10.24 29.84 8.06
N LYS A 453 -9.19 30.29 8.76
CA LYS A 453 -7.78 29.93 8.42
C LYS A 453 -7.57 28.42 8.53
N ARG A 454 -8.12 27.78 9.57
CA ARG A 454 -8.10 26.33 9.74
C ARG A 454 -8.82 25.62 8.58
N GLY A 455 -9.96 26.15 8.16
CA GLY A 455 -10.72 25.66 7.01
C GLY A 455 -9.93 25.68 5.72
N LYS A 456 -9.29 26.82 5.42
CA LYS A 456 -8.42 26.96 4.25
C LYS A 456 -7.23 26.00 4.30
N TYR A 457 -6.56 25.89 5.46
CA TYR A 457 -5.45 24.96 5.66
C TYR A 457 -5.85 23.50 5.38
N LEU A 458 -7.00 23.06 5.91
CA LEU A 458 -7.48 21.71 5.68
C LEU A 458 -7.93 21.50 4.24
N THR A 459 -8.65 22.46 3.65
CA THR A 459 -9.18 22.33 2.28
C THR A 459 -8.07 22.28 1.23
N MET A 460 -7.06 23.15 1.36
CA MET A 460 -5.95 23.26 0.39
C MET A 460 -4.80 22.31 0.69
N GLY A 461 -4.64 21.89 1.94
CA GLY A 461 -3.58 21.01 2.41
C GLY A 461 -4.02 19.54 2.46
N LEU A 462 -4.26 19.02 3.67
CA LEU A 462 -4.54 17.60 3.89
C LEU A 462 -5.83 17.11 3.23
N GLY A 463 -6.89 17.90 3.24
CA GLY A 463 -8.15 17.55 2.56
C GLY A 463 -8.08 17.66 1.05
N HIS A 464 -7.01 18.28 0.50
CA HIS A 464 -6.63 18.33 -0.92
C HIS A 464 -7.81 18.50 -1.90
N CYS A 465 -8.82 19.28 -1.53
CA CYS A 465 -10.10 19.33 -2.25
C CYS A 465 -9.90 19.85 -3.69
N SER A 466 -8.86 20.66 -3.90
CA SER A 466 -8.44 21.18 -5.19
C SER A 466 -8.03 20.09 -6.18
N GLU A 467 -7.51 18.95 -5.70
CA GLU A 467 -7.02 17.86 -6.57
C GLU A 467 -8.16 17.18 -7.34
N CYS A 468 -9.36 17.13 -6.73
CA CYS A 468 -10.55 16.57 -7.37
C CYS A 468 -11.43 17.65 -8.01
N HIS A 469 -11.58 18.80 -7.35
CA HIS A 469 -12.53 19.82 -7.77
C HIS A 469 -11.94 20.89 -8.69
N THR A 470 -10.75 20.71 -9.26
CA THR A 470 -10.15 21.70 -10.18
C THR A 470 -9.82 21.04 -11.51
N PRO A 471 -10.15 21.67 -12.66
CA PRO A 471 -9.76 21.16 -13.97
C PRO A 471 -8.25 20.94 -14.10
N ARG A 472 -7.87 19.90 -14.85
CA ARG A 472 -6.46 19.58 -15.14
C ARG A 472 -6.11 19.88 -16.59
N ASN A 473 -4.89 20.36 -16.81
CA ASN A 473 -4.35 20.53 -18.16
C ASN A 473 -3.89 19.18 -18.77
N VAL A 474 -3.41 19.19 -20.01
CA VAL A 474 -2.97 17.97 -20.71
C VAL A 474 -1.79 17.24 -20.02
N ALA A 475 -1.03 17.93 -19.16
CA ALA A 475 0.04 17.35 -18.36
C ALA A 475 -0.45 16.88 -16.97
N GLN A 476 -1.76 16.84 -16.76
CA GLN A 476 -2.44 16.48 -15.50
C GLN A 476 -2.14 17.41 -14.31
N ALA A 477 -1.60 18.61 -14.57
CA ALA A 477 -1.46 19.65 -13.54
C ALA A 477 -2.75 20.47 -13.40
N LEU A 478 -3.05 20.91 -12.17
CA LEU A 478 -4.21 21.75 -11.86
C LEU A 478 -4.14 23.08 -12.61
N ILE A 479 -5.28 23.55 -13.10
CA ILE A 479 -5.42 24.87 -13.71
C ILE A 479 -5.80 25.86 -12.61
N GLU A 480 -4.82 26.56 -12.04
CA GLU A 480 -5.01 27.42 -10.85
C GLU A 480 -6.10 28.50 -11.01
N LYS A 481 -6.27 29.05 -12.22
CA LYS A 481 -7.30 30.06 -12.52
C LYS A 481 -8.73 29.50 -12.53
N GLU A 482 -8.87 28.18 -12.50
CA GLU A 482 -10.15 27.44 -12.51
C GLU A 482 -10.33 26.65 -11.20
N LEU A 483 -9.67 27.09 -10.12
CA LEU A 483 -9.74 26.47 -8.80
C LEU A 483 -11.20 26.20 -8.40
N PHE A 484 -11.46 24.96 -7.97
CA PHE A 484 -12.78 24.51 -7.51
C PHE A 484 -13.91 24.45 -8.55
N GLN A 485 -13.65 24.67 -9.85
CA GLN A 485 -14.68 24.63 -10.91
C GLN A 485 -15.07 23.22 -11.40
N GLY A 486 -14.70 22.19 -10.65
CA GLY A 486 -15.01 20.79 -10.90
C GLY A 486 -14.08 20.12 -11.92
N ASN A 487 -14.08 18.79 -11.94
CA ASN A 487 -13.30 17.99 -12.90
C ASN A 487 -13.94 16.61 -13.11
N LEU A 488 -13.72 15.99 -14.27
CA LEU A 488 -14.16 14.62 -14.52
C LEU A 488 -13.12 13.62 -14.01
N ILE A 489 -13.51 12.73 -13.12
CA ILE A 489 -12.66 11.72 -12.46
C ILE A 489 -13.45 10.41 -12.37
N ASP A 490 -12.88 9.32 -12.89
CA ASP A 490 -13.48 7.97 -12.84
C ASP A 490 -14.95 7.88 -13.27
N GLY A 491 -15.29 8.64 -14.32
CA GLY A 491 -16.64 8.69 -14.88
C GLY A 491 -17.66 9.46 -14.03
N TRP A 492 -17.22 10.13 -12.96
CA TRP A 492 -18.01 11.07 -12.17
C TRP A 492 -17.48 12.48 -12.36
N LYS A 493 -18.35 13.48 -12.28
CA LYS A 493 -17.90 14.87 -12.20
C LYS A 493 -17.76 15.25 -10.73
N ALA A 494 -16.56 15.55 -10.28
CA ALA A 494 -16.40 16.30 -9.04
C ALA A 494 -17.05 17.68 -9.28
N PRO A 495 -18.09 18.06 -8.53
CA PRO A 495 -18.88 19.25 -8.84
C PRO A 495 -18.05 20.53 -8.65
N ASP A 496 -18.50 21.63 -9.24
CA ASP A 496 -17.99 22.95 -8.90
C ASP A 496 -18.36 23.27 -7.44
N ILE A 497 -17.34 23.50 -6.61
CA ILE A 497 -17.47 23.84 -5.18
C ILE A 497 -16.98 25.26 -4.91
N THR A 498 -16.97 26.11 -5.93
CA THR A 498 -16.70 27.53 -5.75
C THR A 498 -17.73 28.16 -4.81
N ALA A 499 -17.33 29.19 -4.08
CA ALA A 499 -18.20 29.91 -3.16
C ALA A 499 -19.45 30.45 -3.87
N THR A 500 -19.29 30.88 -5.13
CA THR A 500 -20.39 31.37 -5.97
C THR A 500 -21.41 30.28 -6.31
N GLU A 501 -20.97 29.12 -6.78
CA GLU A 501 -21.87 28.01 -7.13
C GLU A 501 -22.58 27.47 -5.88
N LEU A 502 -21.83 27.26 -4.78
CA LEU A 502 -22.40 26.83 -3.50
C LEU A 502 -23.44 27.83 -2.97
N TYR A 503 -23.19 29.14 -3.09
CA TYR A 503 -24.14 30.19 -2.72
C TYR A 503 -25.40 30.16 -3.60
N GLN A 504 -25.24 30.05 -4.93
CA GLN A 504 -26.36 29.95 -5.87
C GLN A 504 -27.24 28.72 -5.55
N ASP A 505 -26.62 27.59 -5.25
CA ASP A 505 -27.26 26.33 -4.89
C ASP A 505 -27.81 26.31 -3.44
N ARG A 506 -27.67 27.42 -2.70
CA ARG A 506 -28.11 27.59 -1.30
C ARG A 506 -27.49 26.60 -0.34
N TRP A 507 -26.23 26.24 -0.52
CA TRP A 507 -25.46 25.59 0.53
C TRP A 507 -25.18 26.59 1.65
N ASP A 508 -25.15 26.10 2.89
CA ASP A 508 -24.70 26.85 4.05
C ASP A 508 -23.71 26.01 4.85
N VAL A 509 -23.05 26.64 5.82
CA VAL A 509 -22.02 26.00 6.65
C VAL A 509 -22.57 24.75 7.32
N LYS A 510 -23.79 24.78 7.86
CA LYS A 510 -24.37 23.65 8.58
C LYS A 510 -24.60 22.47 7.63
N THR A 511 -25.24 22.74 6.50
CA THR A 511 -25.64 21.74 5.53
C THR A 511 -24.44 21.07 4.87
N LEU A 512 -23.40 21.84 4.57
CA LEU A 512 -22.14 21.31 4.05
C LEU A 512 -21.36 20.56 5.14
N THR A 513 -21.42 21.00 6.39
CA THR A 513 -20.83 20.27 7.52
C THR A 513 -21.48 18.90 7.70
N ASP A 514 -22.82 18.84 7.70
CA ASP A 514 -23.58 17.59 7.83
C ASP A 514 -23.20 16.63 6.69
N PHE A 515 -23.14 17.13 5.45
CA PHE A 515 -22.77 16.36 4.27
C PHE A 515 -21.35 15.80 4.37
N LEU A 516 -20.35 16.63 4.67
CA LEU A 516 -18.96 16.20 4.78
C LEU A 516 -18.74 15.26 5.98
N LYS A 517 -19.48 15.44 7.08
CA LYS A 517 -19.31 14.64 8.30
C LYS A 517 -19.96 13.27 8.23
N THR A 518 -21.12 13.17 7.58
CA THR A 518 -22.00 11.98 7.62
C THR A 518 -22.28 11.38 6.24
N GLY A 519 -21.89 12.08 5.17
CA GLY A 519 -22.29 11.75 3.81
C GLY A 519 -23.74 12.10 3.50
N HIS A 520 -24.45 12.78 4.40
CA HIS A 520 -25.87 13.07 4.28
C HIS A 520 -26.22 14.50 4.71
N SER A 521 -27.08 15.17 3.95
CA SER A 521 -27.68 16.46 4.33
C SER A 521 -29.05 16.65 3.68
N ASP A 522 -29.68 17.80 3.92
CA ASP A 522 -30.91 18.18 3.21
C ASP A 522 -30.67 18.53 1.72
N LYS A 523 -29.41 18.49 1.26
CA LYS A 523 -28.98 18.61 -0.14
C LYS A 523 -28.75 17.26 -0.81
N GLY A 524 -28.84 16.14 -0.10
CA GLY A 524 -28.67 14.81 -0.68
C GLY A 524 -27.65 13.96 0.07
N THR A 525 -27.01 13.05 -0.65
CA THR A 525 -26.06 12.08 -0.11
C THR A 525 -24.81 12.00 -0.97
N ALA A 526 -23.67 11.67 -0.37
CA ALA A 526 -22.42 11.46 -1.07
C ALA A 526 -22.44 10.16 -1.88
N PHE A 527 -21.86 10.20 -3.08
CA PHE A 527 -21.68 9.06 -3.97
C PHE A 527 -20.37 9.19 -4.76
N GLY A 528 -19.97 8.10 -5.44
CA GLY A 528 -18.69 8.04 -6.14
C GLY A 528 -17.53 8.30 -5.18
N GLY A 529 -16.47 8.95 -5.67
CA GLY A 529 -15.29 9.26 -4.87
C GLY A 529 -15.57 10.08 -3.60
N MET A 530 -16.62 10.92 -3.59
CA MET A 530 -16.97 11.67 -2.38
C MET A 530 -17.50 10.76 -1.26
N ALA A 531 -18.17 9.65 -1.59
CA ALA A 531 -18.58 8.67 -0.57
C ALA A 531 -17.35 8.00 0.07
N GLU A 532 -16.32 7.70 -0.73
CA GLU A 532 -15.05 7.16 -0.24
C GLU A 532 -14.32 8.18 0.64
N VAL A 533 -14.27 9.46 0.25
CA VAL A 533 -13.69 10.54 1.07
C VAL A 533 -14.42 10.65 2.42
N VAL A 534 -15.75 10.60 2.43
CA VAL A 534 -16.51 10.60 3.69
C VAL A 534 -16.17 9.37 4.52
N GLN A 535 -16.15 8.20 3.89
CA GLN A 535 -15.95 6.92 4.56
C GLN A 535 -14.54 6.79 5.17
N ASN A 536 -13.52 7.30 4.50
CA ASN A 536 -12.11 7.12 4.86
C ASN A 536 -11.49 8.34 5.56
N SER A 537 -12.05 9.54 5.39
CA SER A 537 -11.44 10.79 5.86
C SER A 537 -12.40 11.64 6.69
N THR A 538 -13.31 12.39 6.06
CA THR A 538 -13.97 13.54 6.70
C THR A 538 -14.89 13.15 7.87
N ARG A 539 -15.40 11.91 7.89
CA ARG A 539 -16.16 11.38 9.04
C ARG A 539 -15.34 11.25 10.32
N PHE A 540 -14.01 11.16 10.23
CA PHE A 540 -13.13 11.04 11.38
C PHE A 540 -12.65 12.40 11.93
N LEU A 541 -12.84 13.48 11.15
CA LEU A 541 -12.52 14.83 11.58
C LEU A 541 -13.45 15.31 12.69
N THR A 542 -12.99 16.23 13.53
CA THR A 542 -13.87 16.87 14.51
C THR A 542 -14.92 17.71 13.79
N GLU A 543 -16.13 17.82 14.34
CA GLU A 543 -17.19 18.65 13.77
C GLU A 543 -16.73 20.10 13.56
N LYS A 544 -15.88 20.62 14.46
CA LYS A 544 -15.27 21.95 14.35
C LYS A 544 -14.39 22.09 13.10
N ASP A 545 -13.56 21.09 12.79
CA ASP A 545 -12.68 21.13 11.61
C ASP A 545 -13.48 20.95 10.31
N VAL A 546 -14.52 20.12 10.31
CA VAL A 546 -15.43 20.00 9.16
C VAL A 546 -16.20 21.31 8.94
N ALA A 547 -16.68 21.95 10.01
CA ALA A 547 -17.34 23.26 9.93
C ALA A 547 -16.39 24.36 9.49
N ALA A 548 -15.09 24.26 9.80
CA ALA A 548 -14.08 25.17 9.28
C ALA A 548 -13.89 25.01 7.76
N ILE A 549 -13.79 23.78 7.25
CA ILE A 549 -13.76 23.49 5.81
C ILE A 549 -14.99 24.09 5.13
N ALA A 550 -16.18 23.82 5.68
CA ALA A 550 -17.43 24.35 5.16
C ALA A 550 -17.47 25.89 5.19
N GLU A 551 -17.02 26.55 6.27
CA GLU A 551 -16.92 28.00 6.34
C GLU A 551 -16.02 28.58 5.24
N TYR A 552 -14.85 27.98 5.01
CA TYR A 552 -13.94 28.41 3.95
C TYR A 552 -14.56 28.29 2.56
N LEU A 553 -15.15 27.13 2.23
CA LEU A 553 -15.75 26.89 0.91
C LEU A 553 -16.95 27.81 0.65
N ILE A 554 -17.77 28.09 1.67
CA ILE A 554 -18.96 28.96 1.55
C ILE A 554 -18.60 30.43 1.43
N THR A 555 -17.58 30.90 2.17
CA THR A 555 -17.23 32.32 2.21
C THR A 555 -16.20 32.72 1.15
N GLY A 556 -15.35 31.79 0.73
CA GLY A 556 -14.38 32.02 -0.32
C GLY A 556 -13.20 32.92 0.07
N ASP A 557 -12.34 33.19 -0.91
CA ASP A 557 -11.27 34.20 -0.84
C ASP A 557 -11.01 34.78 -2.24
N LYS A 558 -9.87 35.45 -2.43
CA LYS A 558 -9.51 36.02 -3.74
C LYS A 558 -9.27 34.98 -4.85
N TYR A 559 -9.08 33.70 -4.52
CA TYR A 559 -8.90 32.59 -5.46
C TYR A 559 -10.16 31.72 -5.58
N ASN A 560 -11.11 31.88 -4.66
CA ASN A 560 -12.45 31.28 -4.68
C ASN A 560 -13.50 32.37 -4.37
N GLU A 561 -13.69 33.33 -5.28
CA GLU A 561 -14.48 34.53 -4.98
C GLU A 561 -15.98 34.24 -4.94
N LEU A 562 -16.68 34.82 -3.96
CA LEU A 562 -18.13 34.81 -3.86
C LEU A 562 -18.74 35.99 -4.61
N ASP A 563 -19.35 35.74 -5.77
CA ASP A 563 -20.20 36.69 -6.47
C ASP A 563 -21.64 36.62 -5.94
N SER A 564 -21.90 37.40 -4.89
CA SER A 564 -23.23 37.53 -4.29
C SER A 564 -24.29 38.18 -5.21
N SER A 565 -23.91 38.69 -6.39
CA SER A 565 -24.86 39.22 -7.38
C SER A 565 -25.59 38.11 -8.14
N VAL A 566 -25.06 36.90 -8.14
CA VAL A 566 -25.72 35.71 -8.70
C VAL A 566 -26.95 35.37 -7.85
N PRO A 567 -28.16 35.23 -8.44
CA PRO A 567 -29.35 34.92 -7.66
C PRO A 567 -29.31 33.48 -7.14
N GLN A 568 -29.72 33.30 -5.89
CA GLN A 568 -29.96 31.99 -5.30
C GLN A 568 -31.17 31.32 -5.96
N LEU A 569 -31.03 30.03 -6.22
CA LEU A 569 -32.08 29.20 -6.81
C LEU A 569 -33.20 28.95 -5.82
N ASN A 570 -34.44 28.97 -6.30
CA ASN A 570 -35.62 28.67 -5.49
C ASN A 570 -36.56 27.70 -6.21
N PRO A 571 -36.29 26.39 -6.11
CA PRO A 571 -37.06 25.36 -6.80
C PRO A 571 -38.56 25.46 -6.53
N PRO A 572 -39.40 25.55 -7.57
CA PRO A 572 -40.85 25.70 -7.41
C PRO A 572 -41.54 24.42 -6.90
N GLY A 573 -40.87 23.26 -7.00
CA GLY A 573 -41.49 21.95 -6.81
C GLY A 573 -42.47 21.61 -7.95
N PHE A 574 -43.15 20.48 -7.82
CA PHE A 574 -44.18 20.08 -8.79
C PHE A 574 -45.52 20.81 -8.62
N GLY A 575 -45.73 21.52 -7.51
CA GLY A 575 -46.98 22.25 -7.24
C GLY A 575 -48.23 21.35 -7.34
N ASP A 576 -49.26 21.86 -8.03
CA ASP A 576 -50.54 21.17 -8.25
C ASP A 576 -50.60 20.38 -9.57
N LEU A 577 -49.44 20.03 -10.15
CA LEU A 577 -49.40 19.23 -11.37
C LEU A 577 -50.10 17.88 -11.17
N VAL A 578 -50.88 17.46 -12.17
CA VAL A 578 -51.55 16.16 -12.19
C VAL A 578 -50.82 15.25 -13.18
N PRO A 579 -50.37 14.05 -12.76
CA PRO A 579 -49.58 13.18 -13.62
C PRO A 579 -50.46 12.56 -14.70
N ALA A 580 -50.05 12.65 -15.96
CA ALA A 580 -50.67 11.89 -17.04
C ALA A 580 -50.22 10.41 -16.97
N ASN A 581 -51.07 9.50 -17.42
CA ASN A 581 -50.64 8.11 -17.61
C ASN A 581 -49.86 8.00 -18.92
N VAL A 582 -48.59 7.61 -18.86
CA VAL A 582 -47.71 7.48 -20.03
C VAL A 582 -47.16 6.05 -20.13
N ASP A 583 -46.77 5.66 -21.35
CA ASP A 583 -45.96 4.46 -21.58
C ASP A 583 -44.49 4.90 -21.70
N ILE A 584 -43.63 4.39 -20.82
CA ILE A 584 -42.22 4.77 -20.71
C ILE A 584 -41.46 4.55 -22.04
N GLN A 585 -41.83 3.52 -22.81
CA GLN A 585 -41.14 3.14 -24.04
C GLN A 585 -41.59 3.96 -25.25
N THR A 586 -42.88 4.34 -25.31
CA THR A 586 -43.47 4.95 -26.51
C THR A 586 -43.91 6.40 -26.32
N VAL A 587 -43.72 7.00 -25.14
CA VAL A 587 -44.15 8.38 -24.89
C VAL A 587 -43.40 9.36 -25.79
N GLU A 588 -44.15 10.20 -26.50
CA GLU A 588 -43.61 11.35 -27.23
C GLU A 588 -43.62 12.58 -26.33
N LEU A 589 -42.43 12.99 -25.90
CA LEU A 589 -42.22 14.20 -25.11
C LEU A 589 -41.70 15.33 -26.00
N LYS A 590 -42.11 16.56 -25.71
CA LYS A 590 -41.55 17.79 -26.28
C LYS A 590 -40.58 18.44 -25.28
N PRO A 591 -39.65 19.31 -25.74
CA PRO A 591 -38.87 20.15 -24.83
C PRO A 591 -39.76 20.91 -23.85
N LEU A 592 -39.26 21.13 -22.63
CA LEU A 592 -39.99 21.89 -21.62
C LEU A 592 -40.17 23.33 -22.11
N SER A 593 -41.43 23.77 -22.20
CA SER A 593 -41.81 25.16 -22.48
C SER A 593 -43.01 25.54 -21.62
N SER A 594 -43.16 26.83 -21.32
CA SER A 594 -44.24 27.34 -20.46
C SER A 594 -45.65 27.17 -21.05
N ASP A 595 -45.77 26.81 -22.32
CA ASP A 595 -47.01 26.94 -23.11
C ASP A 595 -47.61 25.57 -23.53
N ASP A 596 -47.16 24.45 -22.97
CA ASP A 596 -47.71 23.10 -23.25
C ASP A 596 -48.02 22.31 -21.94
N PRO A 597 -49.18 22.57 -21.30
CA PRO A 597 -49.58 21.89 -20.05
C PRO A 597 -49.76 20.38 -20.22
N GLU A 598 -50.11 19.90 -21.42
CA GLU A 598 -50.25 18.47 -21.69
C GLU A 598 -48.89 17.78 -21.68
N ASN A 599 -47.88 18.40 -22.29
CA ASN A 599 -46.51 17.90 -22.25
C ASN A 599 -45.95 17.91 -20.82
N GLU A 600 -46.23 18.95 -20.04
CA GLU A 600 -45.82 19.03 -18.63
C GLU A 600 -46.48 17.93 -17.78
N ALA A 601 -47.76 17.64 -18.00
CA ALA A 601 -48.44 16.52 -17.35
C ALA A 601 -47.85 15.14 -17.76
N LYS A 602 -47.41 14.97 -19.02
CA LYS A 602 -46.71 13.76 -19.48
C LYS A 602 -45.34 13.60 -18.84
N LEU A 603 -44.56 14.69 -18.75
CA LEU A 603 -43.26 14.71 -18.06
C LEU A 603 -43.41 14.37 -16.57
N TYR A 604 -44.42 14.94 -15.90
CA TYR A 604 -44.72 14.60 -14.51
C TYR A 604 -45.21 13.16 -14.34
N GLY A 605 -46.04 12.69 -15.27
CA GLY A 605 -46.47 11.29 -15.35
C GLY A 605 -45.29 10.33 -15.43
N LEU A 606 -44.35 10.61 -16.33
CA LEU A 606 -43.14 9.81 -16.49
C LEU A 606 -42.30 9.82 -15.21
N TYR A 607 -42.06 11.00 -14.61
CA TYR A 607 -41.35 11.12 -13.33
C TYR A 607 -41.99 10.27 -12.23
N VAL A 608 -43.32 10.32 -12.07
CA VAL A 608 -44.02 9.56 -11.02
C VAL A 608 -43.88 8.05 -11.22
N GLN A 609 -43.91 7.58 -12.46
CA GLN A 609 -43.77 6.16 -12.79
C GLN A 609 -42.32 5.65 -12.65
N THR A 610 -41.32 6.48 -12.92
CA THR A 610 -39.90 6.08 -12.90
C THR A 610 -39.20 6.45 -11.59
N CYS A 611 -39.15 7.73 -11.23
CA CYS A 611 -38.39 8.26 -10.11
C CYS A 611 -39.22 8.36 -8.82
N GLY A 612 -40.50 8.74 -8.94
CA GLY A 612 -41.37 9.09 -7.80
C GLY A 612 -41.76 7.91 -6.91
N ALA A 613 -41.59 6.68 -7.40
CA ALA A 613 -41.74 5.47 -6.60
C ALA A 613 -40.76 5.44 -5.41
N CYS A 614 -39.53 5.92 -5.61
CA CYS A 614 -38.50 6.00 -4.58
C CYS A 614 -38.36 7.43 -4.03
N HIS A 615 -38.23 8.43 -4.90
CA HIS A 615 -37.98 9.84 -4.51
C HIS A 615 -39.24 10.61 -4.09
N GLY A 616 -40.41 9.97 -4.09
CA GLY A 616 -41.69 10.61 -3.77
C GLY A 616 -42.30 11.36 -4.94
N LYS A 617 -43.62 11.48 -4.97
CA LYS A 617 -44.33 12.24 -6.03
C LYS A 617 -44.08 13.75 -5.94
N ASP A 618 -43.63 14.21 -4.78
CA ASP A 618 -43.25 15.59 -4.47
C ASP A 618 -41.73 15.82 -4.55
N GLY A 619 -40.93 14.78 -4.86
CA GLY A 619 -39.49 14.86 -4.95
C GLY A 619 -38.74 15.05 -3.64
N LYS A 620 -39.41 14.93 -2.48
CA LYS A 620 -38.78 15.14 -1.16
C LYS A 620 -38.00 13.94 -0.62
N GLY A 621 -37.93 12.85 -1.39
CA GLY A 621 -37.29 11.62 -0.97
C GLY A 621 -38.14 10.82 0.00
N ARG A 622 -37.61 9.67 0.42
CA ARG A 622 -38.21 8.78 1.41
C ARG A 622 -37.12 8.24 2.31
N LYS A 623 -37.29 8.37 3.62
CA LYS A 623 -36.30 7.93 4.63
C LYS A 623 -35.95 6.45 4.43
N GLY A 624 -34.65 6.14 4.37
CA GLY A 624 -34.12 4.79 4.17
C GLY A 624 -34.37 4.19 2.77
N ILE A 625 -34.93 4.97 1.84
CA ILE A 625 -35.26 4.52 0.48
C ILE A 625 -34.47 5.33 -0.55
N ALA A 626 -34.66 6.64 -0.58
CA ALA A 626 -34.00 7.52 -1.55
C ALA A 626 -33.89 8.96 -1.03
N PRO A 627 -32.83 9.70 -1.41
CA PRO A 627 -32.63 11.08 -1.00
C PRO A 627 -33.68 12.01 -1.63
N THR A 628 -33.78 13.22 -1.07
CA THR A 628 -34.54 14.30 -1.71
C THR A 628 -33.93 14.64 -3.07
N LEU A 629 -34.78 14.91 -4.05
CA LEU A 629 -34.41 15.55 -5.32
C LEU A 629 -34.77 17.03 -5.31
N LEU A 630 -35.77 17.44 -4.53
CA LEU A 630 -36.10 18.83 -4.26
C LEU A 630 -34.98 19.47 -3.44
N ASN A 631 -34.45 20.60 -3.91
CA ASN A 631 -33.34 21.31 -3.27
C ASN A 631 -32.07 20.45 -3.15
N ASN A 632 -31.91 19.43 -3.98
CA ASN A 632 -30.74 18.56 -3.98
C ASN A 632 -29.56 19.24 -4.68
N GLY A 633 -28.36 19.13 -4.11
CA GLY A 633 -27.15 19.78 -4.61
C GLY A 633 -26.82 19.44 -6.06
N ILE A 634 -26.97 18.17 -6.49
CA ILE A 634 -26.68 17.75 -7.87
C ILE A 634 -27.78 18.17 -8.85
N ILE A 635 -29.05 18.16 -8.40
CA ILE A 635 -30.17 18.61 -9.23
C ILE A 635 -30.12 20.13 -9.43
N MET A 636 -29.69 20.84 -8.38
CA MET A 636 -29.47 22.28 -8.37
C MET A 636 -28.17 22.68 -9.04
N HIS A 637 -27.17 21.81 -9.21
CA HIS A 637 -25.89 22.18 -9.78
C HIS A 637 -26.01 22.71 -11.22
N SER A 638 -25.10 23.59 -11.65
CA SER A 638 -25.12 24.17 -13.01
C SER A 638 -24.85 23.12 -14.09
N ASP A 639 -23.88 22.24 -13.87
CA ASP A 639 -23.57 21.14 -14.78
C ASP A 639 -24.55 19.96 -14.62
N PRO A 640 -25.22 19.50 -15.70
CA PRO A 640 -26.07 18.32 -15.65
C PRO A 640 -25.38 16.97 -15.48
N TYR A 641 -24.06 16.88 -15.64
CA TYR A 641 -23.33 15.62 -15.88
C TYR A 641 -23.72 14.54 -14.87
N ASP A 642 -23.63 14.82 -13.57
CA ASP A 642 -23.92 13.78 -12.57
C ASP A 642 -25.40 13.45 -12.47
N THR A 643 -26.31 14.40 -12.76
CA THR A 643 -27.75 14.08 -12.87
C THR A 643 -27.98 13.05 -13.99
N ILE A 644 -27.27 13.19 -15.11
CA ILE A 644 -27.31 12.24 -16.22
C ILE A 644 -26.63 10.93 -15.85
N ALA A 645 -25.40 10.99 -15.33
CA ALA A 645 -24.57 9.83 -15.04
C ALA A 645 -25.21 8.93 -13.97
N VAL A 646 -25.70 9.50 -12.87
CA VAL A 646 -26.46 8.78 -11.83
C VAL A 646 -27.67 8.07 -12.42
N THR A 647 -28.39 8.71 -13.34
CA THR A 647 -29.58 8.11 -13.95
C THR A 647 -29.22 6.96 -14.90
N ILE A 648 -28.17 7.12 -15.71
CA ILE A 648 -27.73 6.08 -16.66
C ILE A 648 -27.10 4.90 -15.92
N ARG A 649 -26.15 5.15 -15.01
CA ARG A 649 -25.39 4.13 -14.30
C ARG A 649 -26.19 3.46 -13.17
N GLY A 650 -27.06 4.23 -12.52
CA GLY A 650 -27.55 3.88 -11.19
C GLY A 650 -26.49 4.16 -10.12
N LEU A 651 -26.81 3.79 -8.88
CA LEU A 651 -25.90 3.91 -7.74
C LEU A 651 -25.90 2.61 -6.94
N SER A 652 -24.71 2.12 -6.63
CA SER A 652 -24.50 1.05 -5.66
C SER A 652 -24.86 1.54 -4.25
N PRO A 653 -25.16 0.63 -3.30
CA PRO A 653 -25.33 1.03 -1.92
C PRO A 653 -24.00 1.54 -1.36
N ASN A 654 -23.99 2.73 -0.76
CA ASN A 654 -22.84 3.25 -0.03
C ASN A 654 -23.09 2.97 1.45
N PHE A 655 -22.37 2.01 2.04
CA PHE A 655 -22.55 1.62 3.44
C PHE A 655 -21.81 2.58 4.40
N MET A 656 -22.11 3.88 4.32
CA MET A 656 -21.44 4.91 5.13
C MET A 656 -21.91 4.89 6.59
N GLU A 657 -23.22 4.73 6.80
CA GLU A 657 -23.86 4.66 8.12
C GLU A 657 -25.09 3.76 8.09
N GLN A 658 -25.10 2.72 8.92
CA GLN A 658 -26.11 1.65 8.90
C GLN A 658 -27.56 2.16 8.98
N ASP A 659 -27.79 3.29 9.68
CA ASP A 659 -29.12 3.85 9.93
C ASP A 659 -29.56 4.94 8.92
N THR A 660 -28.66 5.43 8.07
CA THR A 660 -28.91 6.54 7.14
C THR A 660 -28.71 6.16 5.67
N ASN A 661 -28.24 4.95 5.37
CA ASN A 661 -28.06 4.45 4.01
C ASN A 661 -29.37 4.43 3.20
N PHE A 662 -29.23 4.68 1.90
CA PHE A 662 -30.31 4.54 0.91
C PHE A 662 -30.23 3.22 0.17
N MET A 663 -31.35 2.80 -0.43
CA MET A 663 -31.37 1.66 -1.33
C MET A 663 -30.57 1.96 -2.59
N PRO A 664 -29.97 0.94 -3.24
CA PRO A 664 -29.31 1.13 -4.53
C PRO A 664 -30.28 1.72 -5.55
N MET A 665 -29.78 2.64 -6.37
CA MET A 665 -30.54 3.26 -7.45
C MET A 665 -30.40 2.43 -8.72
N SER A 666 -31.51 2.01 -9.30
CA SER A 666 -31.52 1.24 -10.55
C SER A 666 -30.98 2.05 -11.73
N SER A 667 -30.29 1.37 -12.65
CA SER A 667 -29.85 1.93 -13.93
C SER A 667 -31.03 2.15 -14.87
N PHE A 668 -31.08 3.31 -15.53
CA PHE A 668 -32.01 3.59 -16.63
C PHE A 668 -31.36 3.45 -18.01
N ASN A 669 -30.18 2.80 -18.09
CA ASN A 669 -29.37 2.74 -19.30
C ASN A 669 -30.17 2.20 -20.52
N SER A 670 -30.99 1.17 -20.32
CA SER A 670 -31.81 0.54 -21.38
C SER A 670 -33.31 0.81 -21.25
N VAL A 671 -33.73 1.67 -20.32
CA VAL A 671 -35.15 1.86 -19.98
C VAL A 671 -35.78 3.00 -20.78
N ILE A 672 -35.01 4.04 -21.08
CA ILE A 672 -35.49 5.28 -21.69
C ILE A 672 -34.51 5.78 -22.75
N SER A 673 -35.03 6.27 -23.88
CA SER A 673 -34.21 6.84 -24.94
C SER A 673 -33.53 8.14 -24.51
N ASP A 674 -32.37 8.45 -25.09
CA ASP A 674 -31.61 9.67 -24.76
C ASP A 674 -32.47 10.94 -24.93
N ALA A 675 -33.29 10.97 -25.97
CA ALA A 675 -34.18 12.10 -26.24
C ALA A 675 -35.25 12.30 -25.16
N ASN A 676 -35.82 11.22 -24.63
CA ASN A 676 -36.81 11.31 -23.56
C ASN A 676 -36.16 11.52 -22.19
N LEU A 677 -34.98 10.94 -21.96
CA LEU A 677 -34.21 11.13 -20.74
C LEU A 677 -33.75 12.57 -20.58
N ALA A 678 -33.25 13.19 -21.66
CA ALA A 678 -32.86 14.60 -21.67
C ALA A 678 -34.04 15.52 -21.25
N LYS A 679 -35.25 15.25 -21.76
CA LYS A 679 -36.45 16.02 -21.43
C LYS A 679 -36.92 15.77 -20.00
N LEU A 680 -36.88 14.53 -19.53
CA LEU A 680 -37.22 14.17 -18.15
C LEU A 680 -36.25 14.84 -17.16
N ILE A 681 -34.95 14.78 -17.40
CA ILE A 681 -33.93 15.43 -16.57
C ILE A 681 -34.11 16.95 -16.60
N SER A 682 -34.36 17.54 -17.77
CA SER A 682 -34.66 18.98 -17.89
C SER A 682 -35.86 19.38 -17.04
N PHE A 683 -36.93 18.58 -17.07
CA PHE A 683 -38.11 18.80 -16.24
C PHE A 683 -37.82 18.68 -14.74
N VAL A 684 -37.08 17.64 -14.34
CA VAL A 684 -36.67 17.43 -12.94
C VAL A 684 -35.82 18.60 -12.46
N ARG A 685 -34.80 19.00 -13.21
CA ARG A 685 -33.91 20.12 -12.85
C ARG A 685 -34.65 21.46 -12.81
N ALA A 686 -35.59 21.70 -13.72
CA ALA A 686 -36.42 22.90 -13.70
C ALA A 686 -37.36 22.96 -12.48
N LYS A 687 -38.01 21.84 -12.11
CA LYS A 687 -38.98 21.83 -11.01
C LYS A 687 -38.34 21.69 -9.63
N LEU A 688 -37.31 20.87 -9.53
CA LEU A 688 -36.71 20.49 -8.25
C LEU A 688 -35.36 21.19 -7.98
N GLY A 689 -34.74 21.78 -9.00
CA GLY A 689 -33.47 22.50 -8.92
C GLY A 689 -33.51 23.96 -9.40
N ASP A 690 -34.63 24.45 -9.94
CA ASP A 690 -34.75 25.81 -10.53
C ASP A 690 -33.78 26.10 -11.69
N ARG A 691 -33.31 25.06 -12.40
CA ARG A 691 -32.41 25.22 -13.55
C ARG A 691 -33.21 25.29 -14.85
N THR A 692 -33.00 26.37 -15.60
CA THR A 692 -33.74 26.68 -16.83
C THR A 692 -33.03 26.22 -18.11
N VAL A 693 -31.73 25.94 -18.03
CA VAL A 693 -30.96 25.41 -19.17
C VAL A 693 -31.34 23.94 -19.37
N PRO A 694 -31.94 23.57 -20.51
CA PRO A 694 -32.37 22.21 -20.76
C PRO A 694 -31.17 21.31 -21.06
N VAL A 695 -31.25 20.06 -20.60
CA VAL A 695 -30.36 18.99 -21.03
C VAL A 695 -30.73 18.56 -22.44
N THR A 696 -29.72 18.36 -23.27
CA THR A 696 -29.84 17.96 -24.66
C THR A 696 -29.70 16.44 -24.82
N PRO A 697 -30.29 15.85 -25.87
CA PRO A 697 -30.07 14.43 -26.18
C PRO A 697 -28.59 14.10 -26.44
N GLN A 698 -27.82 15.06 -26.96
CA GLN A 698 -26.40 14.88 -27.24
C GLN A 698 -25.60 14.74 -25.95
N GLU A 699 -25.83 15.59 -24.94
CA GLU A 699 -25.18 15.45 -23.63
C GLU A 699 -25.45 14.08 -23.01
N VAL A 700 -26.70 13.60 -23.10
CA VAL A 700 -27.04 12.26 -22.60
C VAL A 700 -26.28 11.16 -23.35
N SER A 701 -26.24 11.26 -24.69
CA SER A 701 -25.48 10.32 -25.53
C SER A 701 -23.98 10.34 -25.22
N ASP A 702 -23.41 11.52 -24.97
CA ASP A 702 -21.98 11.69 -24.69
C ASP A 702 -21.61 11.11 -23.33
N VAL A 703 -22.41 11.41 -22.29
CA VAL A 703 -22.24 10.80 -20.96
C VAL A 703 -22.37 9.29 -21.04
N ARG A 704 -23.40 8.78 -21.74
CA ARG A 704 -23.60 7.34 -21.92
C ARG A 704 -22.38 6.69 -22.56
N LYS A 705 -21.88 7.28 -23.65
CA LYS A 705 -20.71 6.78 -24.37
C LYS A 705 -19.47 6.79 -23.46
N ALA A 706 -19.23 7.88 -22.74
CA ALA A 706 -18.11 7.98 -21.80
C ALA A 706 -18.18 6.92 -20.69
N LEU A 707 -19.38 6.67 -20.14
CA LEU A 707 -19.58 5.62 -19.14
C LEU A 707 -19.34 4.21 -19.72
N VAL A 708 -19.77 3.94 -20.95
CA VAL A 708 -19.51 2.65 -21.62
C VAL A 708 -18.02 2.46 -21.89
N GLU A 709 -17.35 3.48 -22.44
CA GLU A 709 -15.91 3.45 -22.71
C GLU A 709 -15.08 3.29 -21.41
N GLY A 710 -15.56 3.85 -20.31
CA GLY A 710 -14.98 3.67 -18.98
C GLY A 710 -15.31 2.34 -18.29
N GLY A 711 -16.15 1.48 -18.89
CA GLY A 711 -16.56 0.20 -18.28
C GLY A 711 -17.60 0.33 -17.17
N TYR A 712 -18.26 1.47 -17.04
CA TYR A 712 -19.21 1.80 -15.97
C TYR A 712 -20.68 1.56 -16.33
N ALA A 713 -20.97 1.03 -17.53
CA ALA A 713 -22.33 0.84 -18.04
C ALA A 713 -22.68 -0.64 -18.23
N GLY A 714 -23.80 -1.06 -17.65
CA GLY A 714 -24.27 -2.45 -17.61
C GLY A 714 -24.96 -2.67 -16.27
N ASN A 715 -26.17 -3.25 -16.26
CA ASN A 715 -26.95 -3.42 -15.03
C ASN A 715 -26.12 -4.11 -13.93
N ILE A 716 -25.88 -3.38 -12.83
CA ILE A 716 -25.43 -3.81 -11.50
C ILE A 716 -24.14 -4.68 -11.49
N HIS A 717 -23.05 -4.03 -11.01
CA HIS A 717 -21.77 -4.58 -10.55
C HIS A 717 -20.88 -5.34 -11.54
N SER A 718 -19.85 -4.66 -12.03
CA SER A 718 -18.48 -5.19 -11.94
C SER A 718 -17.46 -4.04 -12.07
N MET A 719 -16.80 -3.65 -10.97
CA MET A 719 -15.55 -2.88 -11.04
C MET A 719 -14.38 -3.82 -11.40
N THR A 720 -14.57 -4.70 -12.39
CA THR A 720 -13.49 -5.55 -12.88
C THR A 720 -12.60 -4.70 -13.79
N PRO A 721 -11.27 -4.85 -13.73
CA PRO A 721 -10.35 -4.12 -14.59
C PRO A 721 -10.74 -4.24 -16.07
N PRO A 722 -10.49 -3.20 -16.89
CA PRO A 722 -10.79 -3.21 -18.33
C PRO A 722 -10.19 -4.41 -19.09
N GLU A 723 -9.14 -5.03 -18.54
CA GLU A 723 -8.49 -6.23 -19.08
C GLU A 723 -9.44 -7.46 -19.16
N ALA A 724 -10.58 -7.47 -18.45
CA ALA A 724 -11.59 -8.52 -18.56
C ALA A 724 -12.65 -8.29 -19.66
N ASN A 725 -12.66 -7.10 -20.28
CA ASN A 725 -13.62 -6.71 -21.32
C ASN A 725 -12.99 -6.71 -22.72
N GLU A 726 -12.25 -7.76 -23.08
CA GLU A 726 -11.97 -7.97 -24.51
C GLU A 726 -13.29 -8.26 -25.25
N PRO A 727 -13.57 -7.56 -26.36
CA PRO A 727 -14.79 -7.77 -27.11
C PRO A 727 -14.69 -9.10 -27.85
N ASN A 728 -15.18 -10.17 -27.23
CA ASN A 728 -15.55 -11.38 -27.97
C ASN A 728 -16.74 -11.05 -28.88
N SER A 729 -16.41 -10.70 -30.12
CA SER A 729 -17.21 -10.86 -31.34
C SER A 729 -18.74 -10.74 -31.18
N LEU A 730 -19.26 -9.52 -31.29
CA LEU A 730 -20.63 -9.31 -31.77
C LEU A 730 -20.62 -9.50 -33.30
N THR A 731 -20.74 -10.76 -33.71
CA THR A 731 -21.31 -11.16 -34.99
C THR A 731 -22.42 -12.17 -34.71
N GLU A 732 -23.65 -11.69 -34.56
CA GLU A 732 -24.87 -12.17 -35.22
C GLU A 732 -26.08 -11.30 -34.84
#